data_AF-A0A7Y6B7Q8-F1
#
_entry.id   AF-A0A7Y6B7Q8-F1
#
_cell.length_a   1.000
_cell.length_b   1.000
_cell.length_c   1.000
_cell.angle_alpha   90.00
_cell.angle_beta   90.00
_cell.angle_gamma   90.00
#
_symmetry.space_group_name_H-M   'P 1'
#
loop_
_entity.id
_entity.type
_entity.pdbx_description
1 polymer ?
#
loop_
_entity_poly.entity_id
_entity_poly.type
_entity_poly.pdbx_seq_one_letter_code
_entity_poly.pdbx_strand_id
1 'polypeptide(L)'
;MANQSTKRDGGKTGEPTRYAEPQGHGGETHQSTDDASRTLTTQQGVPVADDQNSLRAGERGPTLLEDFILREKIFHFDHERIPERVVHARGYGAHGVFELTDSLADYTRADVLSQVGQQTEVFVRFSTVAGNKGSMDLARDVRGFAVKFYTKQGNWDIVGNNIPVFFIQDPIKFPDLVHAVKQEPDRAFPQAQSAHDNYWDFASLSPEAWHMVMWQMSDRTIPRSFRTMEGFGVHSFRLVNAEGKSTFVKFHWKPRQGLQSVLWNEAVKINGADPDFHRRDLWTAIEGGDFPQWDLGVQLFDQETADRLPFDHLDSTKLIPEEEVPVRIVGTLTLNRNVDNFFAATEQVAFCTQNVVPGIDFSDDPLLHGRNFSYLDTQLKRLGGPNFTHIPVNAPRCPVMNFQQDGHMAMHNPKGRANYEPNSWGADGGPRENPTIGYRSFPAEVQGTKQRIRAETFADHYSQARQFFVSQLPIEQKHIGDALVFELSKVERVDIRARAVSHLRLIDEGLAATVADGLGLDLPEPAQAAKPTLDLPPSSKLSILSNGPADFKGRKMGILLTDGSRAELFAALTKALEAEGALWEVVAPKIGGVTLDDGTKVAAQQKVDGGPSVLYDAVAVLPSEAGAAMLAKDATAKDFVADAFAHCKFIGHSAAAMGLFDAAGVTERDEGFVSLAKTQDAGAFVSQCRALRLWSRELGVDLDAASLPPQR
;
A
#
# COMPACT_ATOMS: atom_id res chain seq x y z
N MET A 1 -0.66 -68.81 5.22
CA MET A 1 -0.48 -68.97 6.67
C MET A 1 0.84 -68.34 7.08
N ALA A 2 0.81 -67.16 7.68
CA ALA A 2 1.74 -66.70 8.73
C ALA A 2 1.18 -65.37 9.23
N ASN A 3 0.90 -65.34 10.52
CA ASN A 3 0.11 -64.35 11.24
C ASN A 3 1.07 -63.41 11.96
N GLN A 4 0.99 -62.09 11.74
CA GLN A 4 1.62 -61.10 12.64
C GLN A 4 0.72 -59.87 12.82
N SER A 5 -0.18 -60.00 13.79
CA SER A 5 -0.49 -59.03 14.84
C SER A 5 0.19 -57.66 14.73
N THR A 6 -0.55 -56.64 14.30
CA THR A 6 -0.28 -55.24 14.70
C THR A 6 -1.13 -54.90 15.91
N LYS A 7 -0.49 -54.92 17.08
CA LYS A 7 -0.98 -54.29 18.30
C LYS A 7 -1.27 -52.82 17.99
N ARG A 8 -2.50 -52.38 18.25
CA ARG A 8 -2.80 -50.95 18.40
C ARG A 8 -2.11 -50.50 19.68
N ASP A 9 -0.98 -49.83 19.53
CA ASP A 9 -0.35 -49.13 20.64
C ASP A 9 -1.19 -47.87 20.91
N GLY A 10 -1.84 -47.86 22.07
CA GLY A 10 -2.33 -46.63 22.67
C GLY A 10 -1.14 -45.87 23.23
N GLY A 11 -0.66 -44.86 22.50
CA GLY A 11 0.45 -44.03 22.92
C GLY A 11 0.36 -42.67 22.26
N LYS A 12 0.38 -41.62 23.09
CA LYS A 12 0.58 -40.19 22.81
C LYS A 12 0.88 -39.87 21.34
N THR A 13 0.13 -38.95 20.75
CA THR A 13 0.46 -38.29 19.47
C THR A 13 1.85 -37.65 19.58
N GLY A 14 2.89 -38.44 19.35
CA GLY A 14 4.27 -37.99 19.37
C GLY A 14 4.48 -37.13 18.15
N GLU A 15 4.92 -35.89 18.38
CA GLU A 15 5.45 -35.04 17.32
C GLU A 15 6.45 -35.87 16.49
N PRO A 16 6.41 -35.79 15.15
CA PRO A 16 7.24 -36.62 14.30
C PRO A 16 8.71 -36.33 14.60
N THR A 17 9.38 -37.27 15.27
CA THR A 17 10.82 -37.24 15.58
C THR A 17 11.62 -38.14 14.64
N ARG A 18 10.94 -38.76 13.67
CA ARG A 18 11.51 -39.65 12.65
C ARG A 18 10.82 -39.39 11.32
N TYR A 19 11.58 -39.41 10.23
CA TYR A 19 11.04 -39.36 8.87
C TYR A 19 10.20 -40.62 8.61
N ALA A 20 9.02 -40.45 8.02
CA ALA A 20 8.19 -41.57 7.60
C ALA A 20 8.69 -42.13 6.25
N GLU A 21 9.42 -41.32 5.51
CA GLU A 21 9.86 -41.56 4.15
C GLU A 21 11.24 -42.24 4.11
N PRO A 22 11.49 -43.06 3.06
CA PRO A 22 12.79 -43.70 2.87
C PRO A 22 13.93 -42.68 2.87
N GLN A 23 15.04 -43.06 3.50
CA GLN A 23 16.29 -42.29 3.45
C GLN A 23 17.27 -43.01 2.53
N GLY A 24 17.96 -42.24 1.70
CA GLY A 24 19.04 -42.74 0.84
C GLY A 24 20.33 -42.98 1.62
N HIS A 25 21.40 -43.34 0.90
CA HIS A 25 22.68 -43.73 1.51
C HIS A 25 23.35 -42.61 2.30
N GLY A 26 23.12 -41.35 1.93
CA GLY A 26 23.63 -40.16 2.62
C GLY A 26 22.69 -39.62 3.71
N GLY A 27 21.54 -40.27 3.95
CA GLY A 27 20.51 -39.78 4.87
C GLY A 27 19.61 -38.70 4.25
N GLU A 28 19.62 -38.57 2.92
CA GLU A 28 18.72 -37.69 2.18
C GLU A 28 17.33 -38.33 2.04
N THR A 29 16.28 -37.53 2.20
CA THR A 29 14.90 -38.03 2.16
C THR A 29 14.43 -38.20 0.71
N HIS A 30 13.97 -39.40 0.37
CA HIS A 30 13.42 -39.71 -0.95
C HIS A 30 11.90 -39.85 -0.89
N GLN A 31 11.19 -38.83 -1.39
CA GLN A 31 9.74 -38.86 -1.55
C GLN A 31 9.38 -39.27 -2.98
N SER A 32 9.25 -40.58 -3.23
CA SER A 32 8.94 -41.13 -4.56
C SER A 32 7.45 -41.42 -4.77
N THR A 33 7.04 -41.54 -6.04
CA THR A 33 5.68 -41.91 -6.45
C THR A 33 5.71 -42.84 -7.64
N ASP A 34 4.86 -43.88 -7.61
CA ASP A 34 4.62 -44.75 -8.77
C ASP A 34 3.44 -44.24 -9.64
N ASP A 35 2.72 -43.21 -9.17
CA ASP A 35 1.67 -42.53 -9.95
C ASP A 35 2.30 -41.58 -10.97
N ALA A 36 2.22 -41.97 -12.24
CA ALA A 36 2.75 -41.22 -13.38
C ALA A 36 2.22 -39.78 -13.48
N SER A 37 1.01 -39.50 -12.96
CA SER A 37 0.43 -38.15 -12.97
C SER A 37 1.06 -37.20 -11.95
N ARG A 38 1.84 -37.76 -11.00
CA ARG A 38 2.52 -37.02 -9.93
C ARG A 38 4.05 -37.06 -10.06
N THR A 39 4.57 -37.66 -11.12
CA THR A 39 6.01 -37.80 -11.35
C THR A 39 6.65 -36.43 -11.63
N LEU A 40 7.72 -36.12 -10.90
CA LEU A 40 8.55 -34.94 -11.16
C LEU A 40 9.19 -35.05 -12.56
N THR A 41 9.21 -33.95 -13.31
CA THR A 41 9.82 -33.89 -14.64
C THR A 41 10.77 -32.71 -14.80
N THR A 42 11.67 -32.82 -15.76
CA THR A 42 12.40 -31.68 -16.34
C THR A 42 11.45 -30.75 -17.12
N GLN A 43 11.92 -29.57 -17.53
CA GLN A 43 11.15 -28.64 -18.39
C GLN A 43 10.90 -29.20 -19.79
N GLN A 44 11.68 -30.21 -20.22
CA GLN A 44 11.43 -30.97 -21.45
C GLN A 44 10.47 -32.16 -21.24
N GLY A 45 9.91 -32.33 -20.03
CA GLY A 45 8.98 -33.41 -19.71
C GLY A 45 9.64 -34.77 -19.45
N VAL A 46 10.95 -34.84 -19.19
CA VAL A 46 11.65 -36.09 -18.88
C VAL A 46 11.40 -36.45 -17.41
N PRO A 47 10.90 -37.66 -17.08
CA PRO A 47 10.72 -38.11 -15.70
C PRO A 47 12.05 -38.13 -14.92
N VAL A 48 12.03 -37.61 -13.69
CA VAL A 48 13.20 -37.56 -12.80
C VAL A 48 13.13 -38.70 -11.80
N ALA A 49 14.17 -39.54 -11.77
CA ALA A 49 14.26 -40.67 -10.84
C ALA A 49 14.85 -40.29 -9.48
N ASP A 50 15.84 -39.39 -9.46
CA ASP A 50 16.52 -38.90 -8.26
C ASP A 50 16.72 -37.38 -8.40
N ASP A 51 16.10 -36.61 -7.51
CA ASP A 51 16.24 -35.14 -7.41
C ASP A 51 17.07 -34.72 -6.19
N GLN A 52 17.65 -35.68 -5.48
CA GLN A 52 18.45 -35.46 -4.28
C GLN A 52 19.95 -35.41 -4.61
N ASN A 53 20.36 -36.09 -5.68
CA ASN A 53 21.77 -36.28 -6.03
C ASN A 53 22.11 -35.79 -7.44
N SER A 54 23.29 -35.19 -7.59
CA SER A 54 23.91 -34.99 -8.90
C SER A 54 24.53 -36.30 -9.41
N LEU A 55 24.59 -36.47 -10.72
CA LEU A 55 25.36 -37.52 -11.37
C LEU A 55 26.86 -37.32 -11.13
N ARG A 56 27.52 -38.37 -10.63
CA ARG A 56 28.95 -38.35 -10.25
C ARG A 56 29.69 -39.59 -10.78
N ALA A 57 31.01 -39.47 -10.95
CA ALA A 57 31.88 -40.61 -11.23
C ALA A 57 32.16 -41.46 -9.96
N GLY A 58 31.16 -42.24 -9.53
CA GLY A 58 31.20 -43.02 -8.30
C GLY A 58 30.78 -42.22 -7.06
N GLU A 59 30.60 -42.91 -5.92
CA GLU A 59 29.99 -42.37 -4.69
C GLU A 59 30.67 -41.09 -4.17
N ARG A 60 31.97 -40.93 -4.38
CA ARG A 60 32.76 -39.75 -3.96
C ARG A 60 33.45 -39.03 -5.12
N GLY A 61 33.00 -39.27 -6.34
CA GLY A 61 33.59 -38.69 -7.55
C GLY A 61 33.13 -37.26 -7.83
N PRO A 62 33.77 -36.59 -8.82
CA PRO A 62 33.32 -35.30 -9.32
C PRO A 62 31.94 -35.40 -9.99
N THR A 63 31.18 -34.31 -9.96
CA THR A 63 29.94 -34.14 -10.74
C THR A 63 30.27 -34.11 -12.24
N LEU A 64 29.42 -34.74 -13.05
CA LEU A 64 29.62 -34.85 -14.49
C LEU A 64 28.83 -33.79 -15.26
N LEU A 65 29.45 -33.19 -16.29
CA LEU A 65 28.81 -32.17 -17.13
C LEU A 65 27.61 -32.71 -17.94
N GLU A 66 27.57 -34.01 -18.18
CA GLU A 66 26.44 -34.66 -18.88
C GLU A 66 25.14 -34.69 -18.07
N ASP A 67 25.18 -34.35 -16.78
CA ASP A 67 24.01 -34.23 -15.91
C ASP A 67 23.09 -33.08 -16.37
N PHE A 68 22.15 -33.40 -17.25
CA PHE A 68 21.23 -32.43 -17.81
C PHE A 68 20.12 -32.02 -16.84
N ILE A 69 19.75 -32.88 -15.88
CA ILE A 69 18.73 -32.57 -14.87
C ILE A 69 19.27 -31.49 -13.94
N LEU A 70 20.49 -31.69 -13.40
CA LEU A 70 21.16 -30.68 -12.59
C LEU A 70 21.30 -29.36 -13.34
N ARG A 71 21.86 -29.41 -14.56
CA ARG A 71 22.13 -28.19 -15.33
C ARG A 71 20.85 -27.42 -15.65
N GLU A 72 19.77 -28.10 -16.05
CA GLU A 72 18.52 -27.42 -16.38
C GLU A 72 17.88 -26.79 -15.14
N LYS A 73 17.84 -27.50 -14.00
CA LYS A 73 17.30 -26.99 -12.73
C LYS A 73 18.05 -25.75 -12.24
N ILE A 74 19.39 -25.79 -12.25
CA ILE A 74 20.25 -24.64 -11.88
C ILE A 74 20.12 -23.52 -12.91
N PHE A 75 20.11 -23.83 -14.20
CA PHE A 75 19.95 -22.84 -15.25
C PHE A 75 18.67 -22.03 -15.08
N HIS A 76 17.54 -22.66 -14.80
CA HIS A 76 16.30 -21.92 -14.56
C HIS A 76 16.38 -21.07 -13.28
N PHE A 77 16.88 -21.65 -12.18
CA PHE A 77 17.06 -20.94 -10.90
C PHE A 77 17.90 -19.66 -11.04
N ASP A 78 19.03 -19.74 -11.74
CA ASP A 78 19.96 -18.62 -11.96
C ASP A 78 19.33 -17.46 -12.75
N HIS A 79 18.23 -17.70 -13.47
CA HIS A 79 17.54 -16.73 -14.32
C HIS A 79 16.12 -16.40 -13.84
N GLU A 80 15.76 -16.73 -12.59
CA GLU A 80 14.42 -16.44 -12.05
C GLU A 80 14.14 -14.93 -11.84
N ARG A 81 15.17 -14.11 -11.68
CA ARG A 81 15.01 -12.68 -11.34
C ARG A 81 14.94 -11.83 -12.60
N ILE A 82 13.89 -11.03 -12.71
CA ILE A 82 13.77 -9.93 -13.68
C ILE A 82 14.09 -8.60 -12.98
N PRO A 83 14.41 -7.52 -13.73
CA PRO A 83 14.52 -6.19 -13.13
C PRO A 83 13.24 -5.83 -12.36
N GLU A 84 13.41 -5.27 -11.16
CA GLU A 84 12.27 -4.66 -10.46
C GLU A 84 11.81 -3.38 -11.19
N ARG A 85 10.68 -2.81 -10.75
CA ARG A 85 10.25 -1.48 -11.23
C ARG A 85 11.23 -0.43 -10.71
N VAL A 86 11.55 0.58 -11.53
CA VAL A 86 12.47 1.68 -11.16
C VAL A 86 11.99 2.41 -9.89
N VAL A 87 10.69 2.67 -9.83
CA VAL A 87 9.95 3.17 -8.67
C VAL A 87 8.78 2.23 -8.39
N HIS A 88 8.24 2.27 -7.18
CA HIS A 88 7.13 1.38 -6.78
C HIS A 88 7.49 -0.12 -6.85
N ALA A 89 8.76 -0.46 -6.61
CA ALA A 89 9.24 -1.84 -6.67
C ALA A 89 8.58 -2.73 -5.61
N ARG A 90 8.50 -2.23 -4.37
CA ARG A 90 7.81 -2.91 -3.27
C ARG A 90 6.30 -2.72 -3.40
N GLY A 91 5.57 -3.81 -3.60
CA GLY A 91 4.13 -3.77 -3.75
C GLY A 91 3.44 -5.13 -3.76
N TYR A 92 2.12 -5.13 -3.65
CA TYR A 92 1.29 -6.33 -3.66
C TYR A 92 0.01 -6.10 -4.44
N GLY A 93 -0.48 -7.15 -5.09
CA GLY A 93 -1.64 -7.06 -5.95
C GLY A 93 -2.63 -8.19 -5.71
N ALA A 94 -3.87 -7.92 -6.05
CA ALA A 94 -5.00 -8.82 -5.89
C ALA A 94 -6.00 -8.63 -7.04
N HIS A 95 -6.79 -9.66 -7.30
CA HIS A 95 -7.88 -9.63 -8.24
C HIS A 95 -9.15 -9.08 -7.57
N GLY A 96 -10.02 -8.49 -8.39
CA GLY A 96 -11.29 -7.98 -7.93
C GLY A 96 -12.28 -7.72 -9.05
N VAL A 97 -13.36 -7.05 -8.69
CA VAL A 97 -14.41 -6.62 -9.60
C VAL A 97 -14.75 -5.16 -9.30
N PHE A 98 -14.93 -4.37 -10.36
CA PHE A 98 -15.57 -3.07 -10.29
C PHE A 98 -17.02 -3.18 -10.77
N GLU A 99 -17.95 -2.65 -9.98
CA GLU A 99 -19.37 -2.56 -10.33
C GLU A 99 -19.77 -1.09 -10.44
N LEU A 100 -20.30 -0.68 -11.60
CA LEU A 100 -20.83 0.66 -11.80
C LEU A 100 -22.20 0.79 -11.12
N THR A 101 -22.39 1.80 -10.28
CA THR A 101 -23.65 2.05 -9.57
C THR A 101 -24.37 3.31 -10.06
N ASP A 102 -23.66 4.24 -10.70
CA ASP A 102 -24.22 5.47 -11.26
C ASP A 102 -23.59 5.76 -12.63
N SER A 103 -24.43 6.01 -13.64
CA SER A 103 -23.99 6.14 -15.02
C SER A 103 -23.34 7.50 -15.29
N LEU A 104 -22.26 7.48 -16.08
CA LEU A 104 -21.61 8.66 -16.64
C LEU A 104 -21.82 8.81 -18.15
N ALA A 105 -22.84 8.16 -18.73
CA ALA A 105 -23.09 8.18 -20.18
C ALA A 105 -23.24 9.61 -20.76
N ASP A 106 -23.72 10.57 -19.96
CA ASP A 106 -23.81 11.99 -20.34
C ASP A 106 -22.44 12.64 -20.56
N TYR A 107 -21.39 12.10 -19.93
CA TYR A 107 -20.03 12.64 -19.91
C TYR A 107 -19.05 11.80 -20.72
N THR A 108 -19.27 10.48 -20.81
CA THR A 108 -18.34 9.56 -21.48
C THR A 108 -19.07 8.49 -22.29
N ARG A 109 -18.46 8.07 -23.40
CA ARG A 109 -18.85 6.87 -24.15
C ARG A 109 -18.10 5.59 -23.71
N ALA A 110 -17.34 5.64 -22.62
CA ALA A 110 -16.64 4.48 -22.09
C ALA A 110 -17.65 3.47 -21.53
N ASP A 111 -17.67 2.25 -22.10
CA ASP A 111 -18.61 1.18 -21.74
C ASP A 111 -18.62 0.88 -20.23
N VAL A 112 -17.41 0.78 -19.64
CA VAL A 112 -17.19 0.52 -18.21
C VAL A 112 -17.79 1.59 -17.26
N LEU A 113 -18.11 2.79 -17.77
CA LEU A 113 -18.69 3.89 -17.02
C LEU A 113 -20.12 4.26 -17.47
N SER A 114 -20.73 3.47 -18.37
CA SER A 114 -22.04 3.80 -18.95
C SER A 114 -23.17 2.88 -18.49
N GLN A 115 -22.91 1.59 -18.24
CA GLN A 115 -23.95 0.59 -17.92
C GLN A 115 -23.99 0.28 -16.42
N VAL A 116 -25.02 0.76 -15.71
CA VAL A 116 -25.20 0.47 -14.27
C VAL A 116 -25.40 -1.03 -14.05
N GLY A 117 -24.78 -1.57 -13.01
CA GLY A 117 -24.73 -3.00 -12.68
C GLY A 117 -23.71 -3.80 -13.51
N GLN A 118 -23.00 -3.16 -14.46
CA GLN A 118 -21.92 -3.84 -15.18
C GLN A 118 -20.77 -4.15 -14.21
N GLN A 119 -20.46 -5.43 -14.10
CA GLN A 119 -19.27 -5.91 -13.41
C GLN A 119 -18.11 -6.05 -14.39
N THR A 120 -16.96 -5.47 -14.02
CA THR A 120 -15.72 -5.49 -14.80
C THR A 120 -14.62 -6.13 -13.97
N GLU A 121 -13.96 -7.16 -14.51
CA GLU A 121 -12.77 -7.75 -13.87
C GLU A 121 -11.72 -6.65 -13.69
N VAL A 122 -11.06 -6.65 -12.53
CA VAL A 122 -9.91 -5.77 -12.28
C VAL A 122 -8.72 -6.52 -11.70
N PHE A 123 -7.54 -5.95 -11.89
CA PHE A 123 -6.35 -6.26 -11.11
C PHE A 123 -5.81 -4.98 -10.47
N VAL A 124 -5.58 -5.02 -9.16
CA VAL A 124 -5.08 -3.87 -8.41
C VAL A 124 -3.69 -4.18 -7.89
N ARG A 125 -2.81 -3.18 -7.89
CA ARG A 125 -1.50 -3.25 -7.21
C ARG A 125 -1.27 -2.00 -6.37
N PHE A 126 -1.03 -2.23 -5.09
CA PHE A 126 -0.55 -1.22 -4.14
C PHE A 126 0.98 -1.30 -4.03
N SER A 127 1.62 -0.19 -3.64
CA SER A 127 3.08 -0.14 -3.53
C SER A 127 3.56 1.05 -2.70
N THR A 128 4.76 1.00 -2.14
CA THR A 128 5.52 2.22 -1.77
C THR A 128 6.13 2.86 -3.04
N VAL A 129 7.05 3.82 -2.94
CA VAL A 129 7.71 4.46 -4.10
C VAL A 129 9.22 4.23 -4.11
N ALA A 130 9.91 4.72 -3.08
CA ALA A 130 11.37 4.83 -3.07
C ALA A 130 12.05 3.49 -2.80
N GLY A 131 11.43 2.64 -1.97
CA GLY A 131 12.01 1.36 -1.58
C GLY A 131 12.17 0.37 -2.74
N ASN A 132 13.26 -0.40 -2.71
CA ASN A 132 13.46 -1.54 -3.62
C ASN A 132 12.49 -2.69 -3.25
N LYS A 133 12.37 -3.74 -4.07
CA LYS A 133 11.40 -4.85 -3.88
C LYS A 133 11.43 -5.51 -2.50
N GLY A 134 12.62 -5.60 -1.89
CA GLY A 134 12.84 -6.18 -0.57
C GLY A 134 12.72 -5.21 0.61
N SER A 135 12.30 -3.97 0.38
CA SER A 135 12.03 -3.00 1.46
C SER A 135 10.75 -3.34 2.25
N MET A 136 10.49 -2.56 3.29
CA MET A 136 9.36 -2.71 4.21
C MET A 136 8.10 -2.00 3.73
N ASP A 137 6.93 -2.48 4.14
CA ASP A 137 5.62 -1.92 3.73
C ASP A 137 5.29 -0.56 4.34
N LEU A 138 5.72 -0.33 5.59
CA LEU A 138 5.29 0.81 6.39
C LEU A 138 6.37 1.88 6.52
N ALA A 139 7.17 2.08 5.47
CA ALA A 139 8.00 3.27 5.34
C ALA A 139 7.13 4.54 5.28
N ARG A 140 7.66 5.70 5.74
CA ARG A 140 7.05 7.00 5.47
C ARG A 140 7.25 7.33 3.99
N ASP A 141 6.26 6.99 3.19
CA ASP A 141 6.36 7.06 1.73
C ASP A 141 4.97 7.28 1.11
N VAL A 142 4.94 7.75 -0.13
CA VAL A 142 3.69 7.73 -0.89
C VAL A 142 3.32 6.28 -1.18
N ARG A 143 2.02 5.99 -1.28
CA ARG A 143 1.52 4.70 -1.73
C ARG A 143 1.00 4.82 -3.15
N GLY A 144 1.52 4.00 -4.07
CA GLY A 144 0.92 3.81 -5.38
C GLY A 144 -0.37 3.00 -5.27
N PHE A 145 -1.40 3.37 -6.02
CA PHE A 145 -2.69 2.68 -6.14
C PHE A 145 -3.04 2.57 -7.62
N ALA A 146 -2.62 1.46 -8.25
CA ALA A 146 -2.83 1.19 -9.66
C ALA A 146 -3.95 0.17 -9.88
N VAL A 147 -4.93 0.49 -10.72
CA VAL A 147 -6.09 -0.34 -11.04
C VAL A 147 -6.14 -0.56 -12.55
N LYS A 148 -6.15 -1.82 -12.98
CA LYS A 148 -6.35 -2.24 -14.37
C LYS A 148 -7.76 -2.79 -14.51
N PHE A 149 -8.54 -2.20 -15.39
CA PHE A 149 -9.87 -2.65 -15.78
C PHE A 149 -9.76 -3.45 -17.06
N TYR A 150 -10.25 -4.69 -17.05
CA TYR A 150 -10.33 -5.52 -18.25
C TYR A 150 -11.68 -5.31 -18.94
N THR A 151 -11.79 -4.23 -19.72
CA THR A 151 -13.06 -3.84 -20.35
C THR A 151 -13.32 -4.60 -21.65
N LYS A 152 -14.55 -4.47 -22.19
CA LYS A 152 -14.93 -5.01 -23.51
C LYS A 152 -14.26 -4.28 -24.68
N GLN A 153 -13.65 -3.12 -24.44
CA GLN A 153 -13.07 -2.24 -25.45
C GLN A 153 -11.56 -2.00 -25.22
N GLY A 154 -10.90 -2.90 -24.50
CA GLY A 154 -9.47 -2.82 -24.16
C GLY A 154 -9.23 -2.67 -22.66
N ASN A 155 -7.96 -2.77 -22.27
CA ASN A 155 -7.59 -2.51 -20.88
C ASN A 155 -7.57 -0.99 -20.62
N TRP A 156 -8.15 -0.57 -19.50
CA TRP A 156 -8.04 0.80 -19.00
C TRP A 156 -7.27 0.79 -17.68
N ASP A 157 -6.26 1.64 -17.53
CA ASP A 157 -5.48 1.74 -16.30
C ASP A 157 -5.68 3.11 -15.62
N ILE A 158 -6.10 3.09 -14.35
CA ILE A 158 -5.97 4.25 -13.45
C ILE A 158 -4.72 4.04 -12.60
N VAL A 159 -3.66 4.79 -12.90
CA VAL A 159 -2.36 4.65 -12.22
C VAL A 159 -2.16 5.82 -11.25
N GLY A 160 -2.73 5.68 -10.06
CA GLY A 160 -2.79 6.74 -9.04
C GLY A 160 -1.83 6.55 -7.87
N ASN A 161 -1.95 7.48 -6.91
CA ASN A 161 -1.32 7.46 -5.59
C ASN A 161 -2.37 7.63 -4.49
N ASN A 162 -2.01 7.41 -3.23
CA ASN A 162 -2.88 7.69 -2.08
C ASN A 162 -2.92 9.19 -1.68
N ILE A 163 -2.31 10.05 -2.49
CA ILE A 163 -2.22 11.51 -2.31
C ILE A 163 -2.73 12.19 -3.59
N PRO A 164 -3.53 13.28 -3.49
CA PRO A 164 -4.19 13.91 -4.65
C PRO A 164 -3.27 14.77 -5.53
N VAL A 165 -1.99 14.92 -5.14
CA VAL A 165 -0.99 15.75 -5.82
C VAL A 165 0.32 14.99 -6.01
N PHE A 166 1.24 15.57 -6.77
CA PHE A 166 2.60 15.08 -6.97
C PHE A 166 3.64 16.12 -6.55
N PHE A 167 4.90 15.70 -6.41
CA PHE A 167 6.02 16.56 -5.98
C PHE A 167 6.46 17.59 -7.03
N ILE A 168 6.25 17.28 -8.30
CA ILE A 168 6.77 18.07 -9.42
C ILE A 168 5.69 18.34 -10.44
N GLN A 169 5.90 19.38 -11.23
CA GLN A 169 4.98 19.84 -12.26
C GLN A 169 5.34 19.30 -13.64
N ASP A 170 6.62 19.07 -13.94
CA ASP A 170 7.10 18.70 -15.28
C ASP A 170 7.87 17.37 -15.25
N PRO A 171 7.63 16.43 -16.19
CA PRO A 171 8.24 15.11 -16.17
C PRO A 171 9.75 15.12 -16.36
N ILE A 172 10.35 16.18 -16.91
CA ILE A 172 11.81 16.27 -17.04
C ILE A 172 12.51 16.23 -15.67
N LYS A 173 11.82 16.67 -14.61
CA LYS A 173 12.31 16.66 -13.22
C LYS A 173 12.12 15.31 -12.53
N PHE A 174 11.41 14.36 -13.14
CA PHE A 174 11.11 13.07 -12.50
C PHE A 174 12.38 12.27 -12.15
N PRO A 175 13.39 12.13 -13.03
CA PRO A 175 14.64 11.48 -12.65
C PRO A 175 15.37 12.22 -11.52
N ASP A 176 15.36 13.56 -11.50
CA ASP A 176 16.02 14.34 -10.45
C ASP A 176 15.37 14.08 -9.08
N LEU A 177 14.04 14.15 -9.01
CA LEU A 177 13.27 13.83 -7.80
C LEU A 177 13.54 12.40 -7.34
N VAL A 178 13.44 11.44 -8.25
CA VAL A 178 13.61 10.02 -7.92
C VAL A 178 15.03 9.72 -7.46
N HIS A 179 16.05 10.31 -8.11
CA HIS A 179 17.44 10.19 -7.64
C HIS A 179 17.64 10.84 -6.27
N ALA A 180 16.98 11.97 -5.99
CA ALA A 180 17.10 12.66 -4.73
C ALA A 180 16.51 11.88 -3.55
N VAL A 181 15.38 11.18 -3.75
CA VAL A 181 14.71 10.38 -2.70
C VAL A 181 15.21 8.93 -2.60
N LYS A 182 15.84 8.42 -3.65
CA LYS A 182 16.48 7.09 -3.64
C LYS A 182 17.76 7.13 -2.81
N GLN A 183 18.28 5.94 -2.54
CA GLN A 183 19.58 5.76 -1.92
C GLN A 183 20.66 6.60 -2.60
N GLU A 184 21.54 7.17 -1.81
CA GLU A 184 22.62 7.99 -2.35
C GLU A 184 23.61 7.14 -3.15
N PRO A 185 24.12 7.62 -4.29
CA PRO A 185 24.83 6.79 -5.25
C PRO A 185 26.21 6.32 -4.80
N ASP A 186 26.83 7.01 -3.84
CA ASP A 186 28.15 6.68 -3.30
C ASP A 186 28.10 5.52 -2.28
N ARG A 187 26.96 5.36 -1.59
CA ARG A 187 26.83 4.43 -0.45
C ARG A 187 25.63 3.49 -0.52
N ALA A 188 24.68 3.73 -1.42
CA ALA A 188 23.46 2.95 -1.63
C ALA A 188 22.59 2.79 -0.36
N PHE A 189 22.50 3.84 0.47
CA PHE A 189 21.55 3.98 1.58
C PHE A 189 21.16 5.46 1.78
N PRO A 190 20.10 5.79 2.55
CA PRO A 190 19.17 4.89 3.27
C PRO A 190 18.13 4.22 2.37
N GLN A 191 17.69 3.02 2.73
CA GLN A 191 16.63 2.29 2.01
C GLN A 191 15.25 2.79 2.43
N ALA A 192 14.42 3.17 1.44
CA ALA A 192 13.01 3.54 1.63
C ALA A 192 12.77 4.67 2.65
N GLN A 193 13.64 5.69 2.68
CA GLN A 193 13.55 6.83 3.60
C GLN A 193 13.98 8.10 2.87
N SER A 194 13.22 9.19 3.02
CA SER A 194 13.59 10.53 2.56
C SER A 194 14.48 11.30 3.53
N ALA A 195 14.74 10.73 4.71
CA ALA A 195 15.47 11.36 5.82
C ALA A 195 17.00 11.37 5.58
N HIS A 196 17.45 12.05 4.53
CA HIS A 196 18.86 12.23 4.18
C HIS A 196 19.06 13.47 3.30
N ASP A 197 20.33 13.86 3.12
CA ASP A 197 20.72 15.14 2.53
C ASP A 197 20.19 15.37 1.11
N ASN A 198 20.31 14.39 0.21
CA ASN A 198 19.94 14.59 -1.20
C ASN A 198 18.46 14.93 -1.39
N TYR A 199 17.56 14.28 -0.65
CA TYR A 199 16.13 14.54 -0.76
C TYR A 199 15.81 15.96 -0.29
N TRP A 200 16.29 16.33 0.89
CA TRP A 200 16.03 17.63 1.47
C TRP A 200 16.75 18.77 0.75
N ASP A 201 17.91 18.52 0.12
CA ASP A 201 18.55 19.50 -0.77
C ASP A 201 17.64 19.78 -1.96
N PHE A 202 17.17 18.74 -2.66
CA PHE A 202 16.25 18.88 -3.79
C PHE A 202 14.97 19.61 -3.39
N ALA A 203 14.32 19.20 -2.29
CA ALA A 203 13.08 19.81 -1.82
C ALA A 203 13.27 21.29 -1.44
N SER A 204 14.39 21.62 -0.78
CA SER A 204 14.73 23.01 -0.42
C SER A 204 15.12 23.89 -1.61
N LEU A 205 15.39 23.29 -2.77
CA LEU A 205 15.68 24.00 -4.03
C LEU A 205 14.53 23.92 -5.04
N SER A 206 13.45 23.21 -4.70
CA SER A 206 12.29 22.97 -5.58
C SER A 206 10.99 23.37 -4.88
N PRO A 207 10.67 24.68 -4.83
CA PRO A 207 9.45 25.19 -4.18
C PRO A 207 8.17 24.43 -4.54
N GLU A 208 8.04 23.96 -5.79
CA GLU A 208 6.87 23.19 -6.27
C GLU A 208 6.56 21.92 -5.46
N ALA A 209 7.54 21.36 -4.76
CA ALA A 209 7.38 20.15 -3.96
C ALA A 209 6.65 20.37 -2.62
N TRP A 210 6.57 21.60 -2.12
CA TRP A 210 6.21 21.85 -0.72
C TRP A 210 4.76 21.51 -0.35
N HIS A 211 3.83 21.55 -1.31
CA HIS A 211 2.49 21.00 -1.07
C HIS A 211 2.58 19.49 -0.80
N MET A 212 3.29 18.75 -1.64
CA MET A 212 3.48 17.31 -1.48
C MET A 212 4.29 16.95 -0.22
N VAL A 213 5.27 17.78 0.18
CA VAL A 213 6.01 17.61 1.43
C VAL A 213 5.07 17.63 2.64
N MET A 214 4.07 18.51 2.68
CA MET A 214 3.09 18.51 3.78
C MET A 214 2.29 17.21 3.85
N TRP A 215 1.86 16.68 2.71
CA TRP A 215 1.23 15.36 2.65
C TRP A 215 2.18 14.25 3.08
N GLN A 216 3.44 14.29 2.64
CA GLN A 216 4.44 13.26 2.94
C GLN A 216 4.78 13.21 4.42
N MET A 217 4.87 14.37 5.07
CA MET A 217 5.20 14.49 6.49
C MET A 217 3.99 14.22 7.39
N SER A 218 2.77 14.28 6.86
CA SER A 218 1.56 13.84 7.57
C SER A 218 1.49 12.31 7.70
N ASP A 219 0.53 11.84 8.50
CA ASP A 219 0.28 10.41 8.67
C ASP A 219 -0.29 9.72 7.43
N ARG A 220 -0.64 10.47 6.37
CA ARG A 220 -1.11 9.94 5.09
C ARG A 220 -0.13 8.95 4.46
N THR A 221 1.16 9.03 4.79
CA THR A 221 2.24 8.18 4.26
C THR A 221 2.66 7.05 5.18
N ILE A 222 1.98 6.87 6.30
CA ILE A 222 2.10 5.71 7.19
C ILE A 222 0.71 5.09 7.45
N PRO A 223 -0.04 4.73 6.39
CA PRO A 223 -1.39 4.20 6.53
C PRO A 223 -1.38 2.88 7.30
N ARG A 224 -2.42 2.63 8.09
CA ARG A 224 -2.55 1.41 8.89
C ARG A 224 -2.65 0.16 8.02
N SER A 225 -3.26 0.28 6.85
CA SER A 225 -3.42 -0.75 5.84
C SER A 225 -3.61 -0.09 4.47
N PHE A 226 -3.37 -0.82 3.37
CA PHE A 226 -3.85 -0.41 2.05
C PHE A 226 -5.37 -0.16 2.05
N ARG A 227 -6.12 -0.89 2.89
CA ARG A 227 -7.59 -0.82 2.97
C ARG A 227 -8.11 0.49 3.57
N THR A 228 -7.26 1.23 4.28
CA THR A 228 -7.64 2.44 5.05
C THR A 228 -7.02 3.72 4.49
N MET A 229 -6.66 3.72 3.20
CA MET A 229 -6.17 4.89 2.49
C MET A 229 -7.02 5.17 1.26
N GLU A 230 -7.09 6.45 0.90
CA GLU A 230 -7.65 6.89 -0.37
C GLU A 230 -6.73 6.57 -1.55
N GLY A 231 -7.26 6.75 -2.76
CA GLY A 231 -6.50 6.75 -4.01
C GLY A 231 -6.92 7.89 -4.90
N PHE A 232 -6.01 8.39 -5.72
CA PHE A 232 -6.25 9.55 -6.58
C PHE A 232 -5.52 9.36 -7.90
N GLY A 233 -6.19 9.66 -9.01
CA GLY A 233 -5.56 9.70 -10.33
C GLY A 233 -4.54 10.84 -10.49
N VAL A 234 -4.52 11.80 -9.57
CA VAL A 234 -3.72 13.04 -9.52
C VAL A 234 -4.03 14.02 -10.65
N HIS A 235 -3.96 13.57 -11.89
CA HIS A 235 -4.11 14.42 -13.06
C HIS A 235 -5.57 14.72 -13.38
N SER A 236 -5.79 15.85 -14.04
CA SER A 236 -7.02 16.07 -14.80
C SER A 236 -6.98 15.23 -16.07
N PHE A 237 -8.05 14.48 -16.36
CA PHE A 237 -8.29 13.78 -17.62
C PHE A 237 -9.52 14.40 -18.31
N ARG A 238 -9.89 13.89 -19.48
CA ARG A 238 -11.16 14.22 -20.16
C ARG A 238 -12.05 12.99 -20.23
N LEU A 239 -13.34 13.19 -19.95
CA LEU A 239 -14.41 12.31 -20.38
C LEU A 239 -15.02 12.89 -21.66
N VAL A 240 -15.17 12.07 -22.69
CA VAL A 240 -15.71 12.45 -23.99
C VAL A 240 -16.97 11.64 -24.27
N ASN A 241 -18.11 12.31 -24.39
CA ASN A 241 -19.41 11.67 -24.58
C ASN A 241 -19.64 11.27 -26.05
N ALA A 242 -20.81 10.70 -26.34
CA ALA A 242 -21.17 10.24 -27.69
C ALA A 242 -21.30 11.38 -28.73
N GLU A 243 -21.62 12.61 -28.30
CA GLU A 243 -21.65 13.79 -29.16
C GLU A 243 -20.26 14.44 -29.36
N GLY A 244 -19.23 13.93 -28.67
CA GLY A 244 -17.88 14.51 -28.70
C GLY A 244 -17.67 15.68 -27.73
N LYS A 245 -18.61 15.93 -26.80
CA LYS A 245 -18.44 16.94 -25.74
C LYS A 245 -17.43 16.42 -24.72
N SER A 246 -16.47 17.27 -24.36
CA SER A 246 -15.46 16.99 -23.33
C SER A 246 -15.89 17.56 -21.97
N THR A 247 -15.59 16.83 -20.89
CA THR A 247 -15.69 17.27 -19.50
C THR A 247 -14.40 16.86 -18.77
N PHE A 248 -13.80 17.75 -17.99
CA PHE A 248 -12.63 17.39 -17.20
C PHE A 248 -13.01 16.46 -16.07
N VAL A 249 -12.12 15.53 -15.72
CA VAL A 249 -12.31 14.60 -14.62
C VAL A 249 -11.06 14.41 -13.78
N LYS A 250 -11.21 14.37 -12.45
CA LYS A 250 -10.22 13.78 -11.52
C LYS A 250 -10.83 12.55 -10.86
N PHE A 251 -10.08 11.44 -10.84
CA PHE A 251 -10.52 10.16 -10.28
C PHE A 251 -10.09 10.02 -8.81
N HIS A 252 -11.00 9.49 -7.98
CA HIS A 252 -10.83 9.29 -6.55
C HIS A 252 -11.24 7.86 -6.16
N TRP A 253 -10.54 7.26 -5.20
CA TRP A 253 -10.91 6.01 -4.56
C TRP A 253 -11.15 6.29 -3.08
N LYS A 254 -12.39 6.15 -2.63
CA LYS A 254 -12.79 6.39 -1.24
C LYS A 254 -12.91 5.05 -0.50
N PRO A 255 -12.08 4.76 0.51
CA PRO A 255 -12.12 3.47 1.20
C PRO A 255 -13.38 3.36 2.04
N ARG A 256 -14.10 2.24 1.91
CA ARG A 256 -15.29 1.98 2.76
C ARG A 256 -14.92 1.67 4.20
N GLN A 257 -13.69 1.23 4.45
CA GLN A 257 -13.14 1.00 5.78
C GLN A 257 -12.76 2.30 6.51
N GLY A 258 -12.92 3.48 5.89
CA GLY A 258 -12.52 4.77 6.47
C GLY A 258 -11.00 5.00 6.47
N LEU A 259 -10.60 6.24 6.74
CA LEU A 259 -9.18 6.60 6.82
C LEU A 259 -8.58 6.19 8.17
N GLN A 260 -7.36 5.62 8.14
CA GLN A 260 -6.62 5.30 9.35
C GLN A 260 -5.12 5.16 9.06
N SER A 261 -4.30 5.74 9.94
CA SER A 261 -2.84 5.64 9.94
C SER A 261 -2.30 5.20 11.31
N VAL A 262 -1.00 4.93 11.37
CA VAL A 262 -0.26 4.64 12.61
C VAL A 262 0.57 5.86 13.03
N LEU A 263 1.11 5.85 14.25
CA LEU A 263 2.12 6.84 14.65
C LEU A 263 3.50 6.45 14.09
N TRP A 264 4.43 7.41 14.02
CA TRP A 264 5.77 7.13 13.48
C TRP A 264 6.55 6.06 14.26
N ASN A 265 6.56 6.14 15.60
CA ASN A 265 7.23 5.14 16.43
C ASN A 265 6.62 3.73 16.22
N GLU A 266 5.30 3.67 16.07
CA GLU A 266 4.57 2.44 15.77
C GLU A 266 4.97 1.89 14.39
N ALA A 267 5.04 2.73 13.35
CA ALA A 267 5.50 2.35 12.01
C ALA A 267 6.91 1.73 12.02
N VAL A 268 7.85 2.35 12.74
CA VAL A 268 9.23 1.85 12.89
C VAL A 268 9.24 0.46 13.53
N LYS A 269 8.46 0.26 14.60
CA LYS A 269 8.37 -1.03 15.31
C LYS A 269 7.66 -2.10 14.48
N ILE A 270 6.59 -1.76 13.76
CA ILE A 270 5.92 -2.67 12.82
C ILE A 270 6.92 -3.15 11.77
N ASN A 271 7.71 -2.26 11.16
CA ASN A 271 8.67 -2.67 10.14
C ASN A 271 9.77 -3.60 10.69
N GLY A 272 10.10 -3.50 11.98
CA GLY A 272 11.00 -4.43 12.66
C GLY A 272 10.37 -5.79 12.95
N ALA A 273 9.07 -5.82 13.28
CA ALA A 273 8.34 -7.03 13.65
C ALA A 273 7.80 -7.81 12.43
N ASP A 274 7.19 -7.11 11.47
CA ASP A 274 6.61 -7.64 10.24
C ASP A 274 6.78 -6.64 9.07
N PRO A 275 7.89 -6.71 8.31
CA PRO A 275 8.07 -5.83 7.16
C PRO A 275 7.08 -6.10 6.00
N ASP A 276 6.31 -7.19 6.07
CA ASP A 276 5.25 -7.57 5.12
C ASP A 276 3.83 -7.24 5.63
N PHE A 277 3.71 -6.36 6.62
CA PHE A 277 2.46 -6.06 7.33
C PHE A 277 1.26 -5.73 6.44
N HIS A 278 1.40 -4.83 5.46
CA HIS A 278 0.29 -4.46 4.56
C HIS A 278 -0.08 -5.57 3.60
N ARG A 279 0.93 -6.31 3.12
CA ARG A 279 0.74 -7.41 2.17
C ARG A 279 0.05 -8.58 2.86
N ARG A 280 0.45 -8.87 4.10
CA ARG A 280 -0.19 -9.88 4.96
C ARG A 280 -1.60 -9.48 5.35
N ASP A 281 -1.84 -8.22 5.70
CA ASP A 281 -3.20 -7.71 5.99
C ASP A 281 -4.13 -7.88 4.78
N LEU A 282 -3.70 -7.46 3.58
CA LEU A 282 -4.50 -7.61 2.36
C LEU A 282 -4.79 -9.08 2.05
N TRP A 283 -3.77 -9.95 2.10
CA TRP A 283 -3.94 -11.39 1.86
C TRP A 283 -4.93 -12.00 2.84
N THR A 284 -4.75 -11.73 4.13
CA THR A 284 -5.56 -12.32 5.21
C THR A 284 -6.99 -11.80 5.18
N ALA A 285 -7.21 -10.52 4.86
CA ALA A 285 -8.54 -9.95 4.71
C ALA A 285 -9.32 -10.65 3.59
N ILE A 286 -8.67 -10.92 2.45
CA ILE A 286 -9.29 -11.62 1.31
C ILE A 286 -9.57 -13.09 1.66
N GLU A 287 -8.60 -13.83 2.23
CA GLU A 287 -8.81 -15.22 2.64
C GLU A 287 -9.92 -15.35 3.70
N GLY A 288 -10.02 -14.36 4.59
CA GLY A 288 -11.03 -14.30 5.65
C GLY A 288 -12.41 -13.83 5.21
N GLY A 289 -12.58 -13.41 3.94
CA GLY A 289 -13.84 -12.88 3.40
C GLY A 289 -14.18 -11.43 3.80
N ASP A 290 -13.27 -10.71 4.48
CA ASP A 290 -13.38 -9.28 4.77
C ASP A 290 -12.87 -8.46 3.56
N PHE A 291 -13.57 -8.60 2.44
CA PHE A 291 -13.13 -8.06 1.16
C PHE A 291 -12.92 -6.54 1.20
N PRO A 292 -11.71 -6.05 0.86
CA PRO A 292 -11.43 -4.62 0.76
C PRO A 292 -12.29 -3.94 -0.29
N GLN A 293 -12.83 -2.75 0.01
CA GLN A 293 -13.71 -2.02 -0.89
C GLN A 293 -13.37 -0.53 -0.96
N TRP A 294 -13.41 0.02 -2.18
CA TRP A 294 -13.31 1.45 -2.43
C TRP A 294 -14.40 1.88 -3.38
N ASP A 295 -14.98 3.04 -3.15
CA ASP A 295 -15.88 3.67 -4.08
C ASP A 295 -15.10 4.56 -5.06
N LEU A 296 -15.34 4.37 -6.37
CA LEU A 296 -14.83 5.26 -7.40
C LEU A 296 -15.63 6.56 -7.35
N GLY A 297 -14.94 7.64 -7.06
CA GLY A 297 -15.44 9.00 -7.13
C GLY A 297 -14.88 9.76 -8.33
N VAL A 298 -15.67 10.67 -8.89
CA VAL A 298 -15.25 11.58 -9.96
C VAL A 298 -15.56 13.02 -9.58
N GLN A 299 -14.58 13.91 -9.76
CA GLN A 299 -14.83 15.36 -9.82
C GLN A 299 -15.01 15.72 -11.29
N LEU A 300 -16.18 16.23 -11.66
CA LEU A 300 -16.53 16.59 -13.04
C LEU A 300 -16.68 18.10 -13.16
N PHE A 301 -15.97 18.72 -14.10
CA PHE A 301 -15.99 20.17 -14.28
C PHE A 301 -15.70 20.58 -15.72
N ASP A 302 -16.10 21.79 -16.08
CA ASP A 302 -15.92 22.38 -17.40
C ASP A 302 -14.82 23.45 -17.40
N GLN A 303 -14.57 24.03 -18.59
CA GLN A 303 -13.57 25.08 -18.75
C GLN A 303 -13.90 26.33 -17.91
N GLU A 304 -15.19 26.73 -17.83
CA GLU A 304 -15.60 27.90 -17.04
C GLU A 304 -15.29 27.72 -15.55
N THR A 305 -15.46 26.50 -15.03
CA THR A 305 -15.08 26.16 -13.66
C THR A 305 -13.56 26.17 -13.52
N ALA A 306 -12.83 25.56 -14.46
CA ALA A 306 -11.36 25.54 -14.44
C ALA A 306 -10.75 26.95 -14.42
N ASP A 307 -11.30 27.88 -15.22
CA ASP A 307 -10.83 29.26 -15.34
C ASP A 307 -11.09 30.10 -14.07
N ARG A 308 -12.00 29.66 -13.20
CA ARG A 308 -12.33 30.35 -11.94
C ARG A 308 -11.50 29.87 -10.75
N LEU A 309 -10.84 28.73 -10.87
CA LEU A 309 -9.99 28.21 -9.80
C LEU A 309 -8.80 29.16 -9.56
N PRO A 310 -8.40 29.40 -8.30
CA PRO A 310 -7.25 30.25 -8.00
C PRO A 310 -5.89 29.60 -8.35
N PHE A 311 -5.92 28.39 -8.89
CA PHE A 311 -4.79 27.58 -9.30
C PHE A 311 -5.11 26.86 -10.61
N ASP A 312 -4.09 26.38 -11.31
CA ASP A 312 -4.27 25.67 -12.57
C ASP A 312 -4.62 24.18 -12.34
N HIS A 313 -5.73 23.72 -12.88
CA HIS A 313 -6.13 22.30 -12.79
C HIS A 313 -5.20 21.34 -13.56
N LEU A 314 -4.35 21.84 -14.46
CA LEU A 314 -3.31 21.08 -15.18
C LEU A 314 -2.01 20.95 -14.37
N ASP A 315 -1.91 21.66 -13.24
CA ASP A 315 -0.78 21.56 -12.34
C ASP A 315 -0.96 20.34 -11.41
N SER A 316 -0.15 19.31 -11.63
CA SER A 316 -0.17 18.08 -10.81
C SER A 316 0.22 18.29 -9.35
N THR A 317 0.76 19.45 -8.97
CA THR A 317 0.98 19.85 -7.57
C THR A 317 -0.27 20.44 -6.91
N LYS A 318 -1.41 20.51 -7.64
CA LYS A 318 -2.67 21.10 -7.15
C LYS A 318 -3.79 20.07 -7.05
N LEU A 319 -4.47 20.08 -5.90
CA LEU A 319 -5.74 19.39 -5.71
C LEU A 319 -6.90 20.33 -6.04
N ILE A 320 -8.07 19.77 -6.35
CA ILE A 320 -9.32 20.55 -6.40
C ILE A 320 -10.05 20.25 -5.08
N PRO A 321 -10.25 21.23 -4.18
CA PRO A 321 -11.00 21.01 -2.95
C PRO A 321 -12.39 20.45 -3.25
N GLU A 322 -12.85 19.50 -2.43
CA GLU A 322 -14.15 18.85 -2.66
C GLU A 322 -15.33 19.81 -2.45
N GLU A 323 -15.09 20.92 -1.75
CA GLU A 323 -16.03 22.02 -1.56
C GLU A 323 -16.23 22.84 -2.84
N GLU A 324 -15.22 22.90 -3.73
CA GLU A 324 -15.31 23.59 -5.02
C GLU A 324 -15.92 22.69 -6.09
N VAL A 325 -15.45 21.44 -6.17
CA VAL A 325 -16.00 20.42 -7.07
C VAL A 325 -16.25 19.14 -6.27
N PRO A 326 -17.51 18.83 -5.93
CA PRO A 326 -17.85 17.64 -5.16
C PRO A 326 -17.47 16.35 -5.86
N VAL A 327 -17.06 15.34 -5.07
CA VAL A 327 -16.81 13.99 -5.56
C VAL A 327 -18.15 13.26 -5.74
N ARG A 328 -18.51 12.92 -6.98
CA ARG A 328 -19.66 12.06 -7.29
C ARG A 328 -19.21 10.59 -7.26
N ILE A 329 -19.81 9.79 -6.38
CA ILE A 329 -19.57 8.34 -6.32
C ILE A 329 -20.30 7.65 -7.47
N VAL A 330 -19.59 6.82 -8.23
CA VAL A 330 -20.11 6.20 -9.46
C VAL A 330 -20.04 4.68 -9.50
N GLY A 331 -19.26 4.04 -8.63
CA GLY A 331 -19.17 2.59 -8.57
C GLY A 331 -18.30 2.10 -7.44
N THR A 332 -18.22 0.79 -7.27
CA THR A 332 -17.49 0.16 -6.17
C THR A 332 -16.51 -0.87 -6.71
N LEU A 333 -15.25 -0.73 -6.28
CA LEU A 333 -14.19 -1.72 -6.42
C LEU A 333 -14.22 -2.66 -5.21
N THR A 334 -14.28 -3.97 -5.45
CA THR A 334 -14.14 -5.01 -4.41
C THR A 334 -12.99 -5.96 -4.77
N LEU A 335 -12.01 -6.09 -3.89
CA LEU A 335 -10.94 -7.08 -4.03
C LEU A 335 -11.34 -8.39 -3.35
N ASN A 336 -11.46 -9.46 -4.11
CA ASN A 336 -12.11 -10.69 -3.65
C ASN A 336 -11.31 -11.96 -3.91
N ARG A 337 -10.10 -11.86 -4.49
CA ARG A 337 -9.27 -13.04 -4.76
C ARG A 337 -7.78 -12.70 -4.75
N ASN A 338 -7.04 -13.50 -4.00
CA ASN A 338 -5.59 -13.44 -3.95
C ASN A 338 -4.95 -13.98 -5.25
N VAL A 339 -3.66 -13.74 -5.42
CA VAL A 339 -2.90 -14.27 -6.55
C VAL A 339 -2.43 -15.70 -6.24
N ASP A 340 -2.56 -16.60 -7.20
CA ASP A 340 -2.03 -17.98 -7.05
C ASP A 340 -0.50 -17.99 -7.05
N ASN A 341 0.11 -17.10 -7.86
CA ASN A 341 1.55 -16.92 -7.92
C ASN A 341 1.91 -15.43 -7.97
N PHE A 342 2.64 -14.97 -6.96
CA PHE A 342 3.05 -13.57 -6.83
C PHE A 342 3.84 -13.07 -8.03
N PHE A 343 4.78 -13.87 -8.55
CA PHE A 343 5.62 -13.45 -9.67
C PHE A 343 4.80 -13.35 -10.97
N ALA A 344 3.97 -14.35 -11.25
CA ALA A 344 3.15 -14.43 -12.45
C ALA A 344 2.15 -13.28 -12.58
N ALA A 345 1.49 -12.91 -11.47
CA ALA A 345 0.49 -11.85 -11.48
C ALA A 345 1.07 -10.50 -11.04
N THR A 346 1.54 -10.41 -9.80
CA THR A 346 1.88 -9.12 -9.18
C THR A 346 3.23 -8.55 -9.64
N GLU A 347 4.25 -9.39 -9.81
CA GLU A 347 5.54 -8.87 -10.31
C GLU A 347 5.43 -8.49 -11.79
N GLN A 348 4.81 -9.33 -12.62
CA GLN A 348 4.77 -9.15 -14.06
C GLN A 348 3.65 -8.23 -14.58
N VAL A 349 2.67 -7.83 -13.77
CA VAL A 349 1.66 -6.86 -14.21
C VAL A 349 2.30 -5.53 -14.66
N ALA A 350 1.83 -4.96 -15.75
CA ALA A 350 2.23 -3.67 -16.29
C ALA A 350 1.02 -2.74 -16.34
N PHE A 351 1.12 -1.59 -15.68
CA PHE A 351 0.15 -0.51 -15.73
C PHE A 351 0.74 0.65 -16.51
N CYS A 352 -0.05 1.30 -17.36
CA CYS A 352 0.38 2.47 -18.12
C CYS A 352 -0.73 3.52 -18.18
N THR A 353 -0.45 4.77 -17.83
CA THR A 353 -1.44 5.86 -17.90
C THR A 353 -1.97 6.10 -19.32
N GLN A 354 -1.19 5.74 -20.35
CA GLN A 354 -1.63 5.83 -21.74
C GLN A 354 -2.71 4.80 -22.12
N ASN A 355 -2.94 3.77 -21.29
CA ASN A 355 -3.95 2.75 -21.55
C ASN A 355 -5.32 3.31 -21.20
N VAL A 356 -5.93 4.02 -22.14
CA VAL A 356 -7.29 4.56 -22.07
C VAL A 356 -8.20 3.86 -23.09
N VAL A 357 -9.51 3.95 -22.87
CA VAL A 357 -10.54 3.37 -23.75
C VAL A 357 -11.37 4.48 -24.41
N PRO A 358 -12.09 4.23 -25.52
CA PRO A 358 -12.93 5.24 -26.15
C PRO A 358 -13.86 5.93 -25.15
N GLY A 359 -13.80 7.27 -25.11
CA GLY A 359 -14.57 8.08 -24.15
C GLY A 359 -13.77 8.60 -22.96
N ILE A 360 -12.49 8.22 -22.84
CA ILE A 360 -11.53 8.81 -21.91
C ILE A 360 -10.36 9.35 -22.72
N ASP A 361 -9.92 10.57 -22.44
CA ASP A 361 -8.78 11.21 -23.11
C ASP A 361 -7.94 12.01 -22.10
N PHE A 362 -6.83 12.56 -22.56
CA PHE A 362 -5.86 13.25 -21.73
C PHE A 362 -6.15 14.75 -21.58
N SER A 363 -5.53 15.37 -20.58
CA SER A 363 -5.38 16.81 -20.52
C SER A 363 -3.96 17.24 -20.83
N ASP A 364 -3.77 18.56 -20.92
CA ASP A 364 -2.47 19.17 -21.19
C ASP A 364 -1.59 19.26 -19.92
N ASP A 365 -1.90 18.50 -18.87
CA ASP A 365 -1.04 18.30 -17.71
C ASP A 365 0.33 17.75 -18.20
N PRO A 366 1.42 18.53 -18.06
CA PRO A 366 2.71 18.16 -18.63
C PRO A 366 3.28 16.88 -18.00
N LEU A 367 3.03 16.64 -16.71
CA LEU A 367 3.48 15.43 -16.02
C LEU A 367 2.78 14.19 -16.56
N LEU A 368 1.48 14.26 -16.81
CA LEU A 368 0.70 13.18 -17.42
C LEU A 368 1.27 12.77 -18.79
N HIS A 369 1.63 13.74 -19.63
CA HIS A 369 2.21 13.48 -20.95
C HIS A 369 3.54 12.72 -20.88
N GLY A 370 4.45 13.11 -19.98
CA GLY A 370 5.72 12.39 -19.80
C GLY A 370 5.53 10.97 -19.26
N ARG A 371 4.54 10.78 -18.37
CA ARG A 371 4.16 9.46 -17.85
C ARG A 371 3.67 8.54 -18.98
N ASN A 372 2.85 9.04 -19.90
CA ASN A 372 2.33 8.27 -21.03
C ASN A 372 3.45 7.62 -21.87
N PHE A 373 4.58 8.32 -22.06
CA PHE A 373 5.78 7.74 -22.68
C PHE A 373 6.45 6.69 -21.80
N SER A 374 6.78 7.05 -20.55
CA SER A 374 7.68 6.27 -19.70
C SER A 374 7.15 4.88 -19.34
N TYR A 375 5.85 4.74 -19.07
CA TYR A 375 5.29 3.46 -18.65
C TYR A 375 5.39 2.39 -19.73
N LEU A 376 5.23 2.74 -21.01
CA LEU A 376 5.40 1.78 -22.11
C LEU A 376 6.87 1.39 -22.26
N ASP A 377 7.75 2.38 -22.28
CA ASP A 377 9.19 2.21 -22.49
C ASP A 377 9.84 1.30 -21.42
N THR A 378 9.56 1.53 -20.14
CA THR A 378 10.21 0.80 -19.05
C THR A 378 9.90 -0.70 -19.06
N GLN A 379 8.77 -1.12 -19.66
CA GLN A 379 8.42 -2.55 -19.75
C GLN A 379 9.35 -3.33 -20.67
N LEU A 380 9.96 -2.67 -21.66
CA LEU A 380 10.83 -3.33 -22.62
C LEU A 380 11.97 -4.08 -21.93
N LYS A 381 12.66 -3.42 -21.00
CA LYS A 381 13.72 -4.04 -20.22
C LYS A 381 13.17 -4.88 -19.07
N ARG A 382 12.14 -4.40 -18.37
CA ARG A 382 11.62 -5.05 -17.16
C ARG A 382 10.98 -6.41 -17.47
N LEU A 383 10.24 -6.51 -18.56
CA LEU A 383 9.47 -7.70 -18.97
C LEU A 383 10.04 -8.38 -20.22
N GLY A 384 11.28 -8.03 -20.59
CA GLY A 384 12.07 -8.73 -21.60
C GLY A 384 11.71 -8.45 -23.06
N GLY A 385 10.67 -7.67 -23.35
CA GLY A 385 10.31 -7.36 -24.74
C GLY A 385 9.00 -6.60 -24.92
N PRO A 386 8.64 -6.30 -26.18
CA PRO A 386 7.37 -5.63 -26.52
C PRO A 386 6.13 -6.54 -26.32
N ASN A 387 6.33 -7.85 -26.18
CA ASN A 387 5.27 -8.85 -26.02
C ASN A 387 4.79 -9.03 -24.58
N PHE A 388 5.04 -8.06 -23.69
CA PHE A 388 4.61 -8.15 -22.29
C PHE A 388 3.09 -8.25 -22.11
N THR A 389 2.32 -7.85 -23.13
CA THR A 389 0.86 -8.01 -23.23
C THR A 389 0.42 -9.46 -23.42
N HIS A 390 1.32 -10.38 -23.81
CA HIS A 390 1.05 -11.82 -23.87
C HIS A 390 1.06 -12.47 -22.49
N ILE A 391 1.67 -11.83 -21.48
CA ILE A 391 1.66 -12.32 -20.11
C ILE A 391 0.20 -12.30 -19.60
N PRO A 392 -0.33 -13.40 -19.03
CA PRO A 392 -1.78 -13.54 -18.77
C PRO A 392 -2.43 -12.41 -17.96
N VAL A 393 -1.72 -11.86 -16.97
CA VAL A 393 -2.22 -10.73 -16.16
C VAL A 393 -2.32 -9.42 -16.96
N ASN A 394 -1.57 -9.27 -18.04
CA ASN A 394 -1.59 -8.07 -18.90
C ASN A 394 -2.50 -8.23 -20.12
N ALA A 395 -2.81 -9.46 -20.52
CA ALA A 395 -3.60 -9.75 -21.70
C ALA A 395 -5.02 -9.15 -21.61
N PRO A 396 -5.47 -8.37 -22.62
CA PRO A 396 -6.86 -7.90 -22.67
C PRO A 396 -7.87 -9.05 -22.66
N ARG A 397 -9.06 -8.79 -22.09
CA ARG A 397 -10.19 -9.74 -22.09
C ARG A 397 -11.16 -9.51 -23.25
N CYS A 398 -10.70 -8.83 -24.29
CA CYS A 398 -11.43 -8.54 -25.52
C CYS A 398 -10.60 -8.97 -26.73
N PRO A 399 -11.19 -9.06 -27.94
CA PRO A 399 -10.43 -9.36 -29.15
C PRO A 399 -9.26 -8.39 -29.37
N VAL A 400 -8.07 -8.94 -29.64
CA VAL A 400 -6.88 -8.18 -30.01
C VAL A 400 -6.51 -8.56 -31.44
N MET A 401 -6.69 -7.62 -32.38
CA MET A 401 -6.45 -7.84 -33.80
C MET A 401 -5.64 -6.67 -34.36
N ASN A 402 -4.40 -6.94 -34.74
CA ASN A 402 -3.48 -5.96 -35.31
C ASN A 402 -2.50 -6.67 -36.27
N PHE A 403 -1.51 -5.93 -36.76
CA PHE A 403 -0.50 -6.41 -37.68
C PHE A 403 0.91 -6.53 -37.07
N GLN A 404 1.04 -6.38 -35.75
CA GLN A 404 2.32 -6.51 -35.04
C GLN A 404 2.77 -7.98 -35.05
N GLN A 405 4.07 -8.23 -35.25
CA GLN A 405 4.64 -9.57 -35.41
C GLN A 405 5.93 -9.71 -34.57
N ASP A 406 6.29 -10.95 -34.29
CA ASP A 406 7.58 -11.35 -33.71
C ASP A 406 7.87 -10.71 -32.34
N GLY A 407 9.13 -10.37 -32.07
CA GLY A 407 9.60 -9.90 -30.75
C GLY A 407 10.01 -11.04 -29.80
N HIS A 408 10.74 -10.68 -28.74
CA HIS A 408 11.18 -11.65 -27.74
C HIS A 408 9.97 -12.34 -27.07
N MET A 409 10.05 -13.66 -26.87
CA MET A 409 8.97 -14.48 -26.28
C MET A 409 7.61 -14.31 -26.97
N ALA A 410 7.60 -14.28 -28.30
CA ALA A 410 6.38 -14.25 -29.11
C ALA A 410 5.56 -15.55 -28.97
N MET A 411 4.63 -15.56 -28.02
CA MET A 411 3.73 -16.70 -27.77
C MET A 411 2.48 -16.71 -28.67
N HIS A 412 2.02 -15.54 -29.11
CA HIS A 412 0.84 -15.36 -29.93
C HIS A 412 1.13 -14.33 -31.03
N ASN A 413 1.13 -14.75 -32.30
CA ASN A 413 1.27 -13.84 -33.44
C ASN A 413 0.01 -13.86 -34.31
N PRO A 414 -0.38 -12.74 -34.94
CA PRO A 414 -1.41 -12.73 -35.96
C PRO A 414 -1.05 -13.71 -37.09
N LYS A 415 -2.00 -14.59 -37.45
CA LYS A 415 -1.84 -15.59 -38.52
C LYS A 415 -2.39 -15.04 -39.83
N GLY A 416 -1.83 -15.47 -40.96
CA GLY A 416 -2.31 -15.11 -42.28
C GLY A 416 -1.21 -14.62 -43.22
N ARG A 417 -1.62 -14.05 -44.36
CA ARG A 417 -0.71 -13.61 -45.43
C ARG A 417 -0.16 -12.19 -45.20
N ALA A 418 -0.95 -11.29 -44.62
CA ALA A 418 -0.64 -9.87 -44.48
C ALA A 418 -0.25 -9.49 -43.05
N ASN A 419 0.75 -8.64 -42.93
CA ASN A 419 1.23 -8.01 -41.69
C ASN A 419 1.32 -6.47 -41.85
N TYR A 420 0.47 -5.89 -42.70
CA TYR A 420 0.43 -4.45 -42.98
C TYR A 420 -0.96 -4.00 -43.44
N GLU A 421 -1.22 -2.70 -43.36
CA GLU A 421 -2.42 -2.01 -43.83
C GLU A 421 -2.02 -0.63 -44.42
N PRO A 422 -2.62 -0.15 -45.52
CA PRO A 422 -3.64 -0.81 -46.34
C PRO A 422 -3.12 -2.00 -47.15
N ASN A 423 -3.97 -3.00 -47.37
CA ASN A 423 -3.66 -4.14 -48.23
C ASN A 423 -4.86 -4.60 -49.10
N SER A 424 -4.57 -5.26 -50.22
CA SER A 424 -5.56 -5.67 -51.24
C SER A 424 -6.03 -7.13 -51.15
N TRP A 425 -5.71 -7.84 -50.07
CA TRP A 425 -6.05 -9.27 -49.90
C TRP A 425 -7.51 -9.54 -49.55
N GLY A 426 -8.37 -8.52 -49.57
CA GLY A 426 -9.79 -8.64 -49.20
C GLY A 426 -9.96 -9.07 -47.74
N ALA A 427 -10.88 -10.01 -47.48
CA ALA A 427 -11.15 -10.52 -46.14
C ALA A 427 -9.96 -11.29 -45.53
N ASP A 428 -9.10 -11.90 -46.36
CA ASP A 428 -7.87 -12.59 -45.93
C ASP A 428 -6.75 -11.62 -45.55
N GLY A 429 -6.97 -10.31 -45.77
CA GLY A 429 -6.04 -9.23 -45.46
C GLY A 429 -5.98 -8.84 -44.00
N GLY A 430 -6.83 -9.41 -43.14
CA GLY A 430 -6.83 -9.14 -41.70
C GLY A 430 -7.70 -7.94 -41.29
N PRO A 431 -7.46 -7.37 -40.08
CA PRO A 431 -8.34 -6.35 -39.49
C PRO A 431 -8.36 -5.02 -40.26
N ARG A 432 -9.39 -4.20 -40.00
CA ARG A 432 -9.59 -2.85 -40.56
C ARG A 432 -9.95 -1.85 -39.46
N GLU A 433 -9.64 -0.57 -39.69
CA GLU A 433 -10.07 0.52 -38.80
C GLU A 433 -11.61 0.63 -38.77
N ASN A 434 -12.15 0.99 -37.61
CA ASN A 434 -13.59 1.20 -37.43
C ASN A 434 -13.85 2.62 -36.91
N PRO A 435 -14.26 3.56 -37.77
CA PRO A 435 -14.46 4.94 -37.35
C PRO A 435 -15.64 5.09 -36.37
N THR A 436 -16.64 4.21 -36.40
CA THR A 436 -17.86 4.34 -35.58
C THR A 436 -17.58 4.12 -34.09
N ILE A 437 -16.81 3.09 -33.74
CA ILE A 437 -16.52 2.73 -32.33
C ILE A 437 -15.08 3.00 -31.92
N GLY A 438 -14.19 3.33 -32.87
CA GLY A 438 -12.77 3.53 -32.61
C GLY A 438 -12.47 4.70 -31.66
N TYR A 439 -11.31 4.61 -31.01
CA TYR A 439 -10.75 5.72 -30.24
C TYR A 439 -10.56 6.93 -31.15
N ARG A 440 -10.94 8.11 -30.66
CA ARG A 440 -10.72 9.38 -31.33
C ARG A 440 -10.25 10.36 -30.27
N SER A 441 -9.11 10.98 -30.50
CA SER A 441 -8.67 12.08 -29.65
C SER A 441 -9.66 13.23 -29.72
N PHE A 442 -9.96 13.82 -28.57
CA PHE A 442 -10.68 15.08 -28.47
C PHE A 442 -9.89 16.16 -29.24
N PRO A 443 -10.52 16.85 -30.20
CA PRO A 443 -9.85 17.85 -31.02
C PRO A 443 -9.68 19.16 -30.23
N ALA A 444 -8.86 19.14 -29.17
CA ALA A 444 -8.51 20.33 -28.41
C ALA A 444 -7.79 21.35 -29.31
N GLU A 445 -8.12 22.63 -29.15
CA GLU A 445 -7.42 23.69 -29.83
C GLU A 445 -6.04 23.91 -29.19
N VAL A 446 -4.98 23.89 -30.00
CA VAL A 446 -3.61 24.10 -29.55
C VAL A 446 -3.04 25.33 -30.24
N GLN A 447 -2.76 26.38 -29.48
CA GLN A 447 -2.09 27.59 -29.94
C GLN A 447 -0.85 27.87 -29.09
N GLY A 448 0.22 28.39 -29.70
CA GLY A 448 1.41 28.82 -28.98
C GLY A 448 2.71 28.70 -29.77
N THR A 449 3.81 29.15 -29.15
CA THR A 449 5.16 29.01 -29.70
C THR A 449 5.84 27.79 -29.05
N LYS A 450 6.57 26.98 -29.83
CA LYS A 450 7.35 25.85 -29.30
C LYS A 450 8.48 26.37 -28.40
N GLN A 451 8.41 26.10 -27.10
CA GLN A 451 9.36 26.59 -26.08
C GLN A 451 9.53 25.56 -24.94
N ARG A 452 10.58 25.73 -24.12
CA ARG A 452 10.74 25.04 -22.83
C ARG A 452 10.53 26.06 -21.72
N ILE A 453 9.35 26.07 -21.14
CA ILE A 453 8.92 27.07 -20.16
C ILE A 453 7.90 26.45 -19.20
N ARG A 454 7.90 26.90 -17.95
CA ARG A 454 6.84 26.61 -16.98
C ARG A 454 5.78 27.72 -17.06
N ALA A 455 4.51 27.36 -17.04
CA ALA A 455 3.42 28.34 -17.05
C ALA A 455 3.43 29.21 -15.79
N GLU A 456 3.17 30.52 -15.93
CA GLU A 456 3.05 31.42 -14.77
C GLU A 456 1.89 31.04 -13.84
N THR A 457 0.87 30.35 -14.36
CA THR A 457 -0.26 29.82 -13.59
C THR A 457 0.17 28.73 -12.59
N PHE A 458 1.35 28.12 -12.79
CA PHE A 458 1.90 27.07 -11.92
C PHE A 458 2.83 27.64 -10.82
N ALA A 459 3.06 28.96 -10.78
CA ALA A 459 4.06 29.59 -9.90
C ALA A 459 3.62 29.77 -8.43
N ASP A 460 2.39 29.39 -8.06
CA ASP A 460 1.99 29.31 -6.66
C ASP A 460 2.38 27.95 -6.08
N HIS A 461 3.21 27.96 -5.04
CA HIS A 461 3.78 26.77 -4.45
C HIS A 461 3.37 26.54 -2.99
N TYR A 462 2.73 27.51 -2.34
CA TYR A 462 2.54 27.49 -0.89
C TYR A 462 1.08 27.58 -0.47
N SER A 463 0.17 28.15 -1.26
CA SER A 463 -1.22 28.34 -0.83
C SER A 463 -1.91 27.03 -0.47
N GLN A 464 -1.76 25.98 -1.30
CA GLN A 464 -2.34 24.67 -0.98
C GLN A 464 -1.53 23.86 0.05
N ALA A 465 -0.21 24.12 0.16
CA ALA A 465 0.58 23.56 1.27
C ALA A 465 0.05 24.08 2.62
N ARG A 466 -0.20 25.39 2.70
CA ARG A 466 -0.85 26.04 3.84
C ARG A 466 -2.25 25.50 4.05
N GLN A 467 -3.08 25.46 2.99
CA GLN A 467 -4.45 24.93 3.06
C GLN A 467 -4.47 23.53 3.67
N PHE A 468 -3.61 22.63 3.21
CA PHE A 468 -3.51 21.29 3.76
C PHE A 468 -3.16 21.32 5.25
N PHE A 469 -2.10 22.04 5.65
CA PHE A 469 -1.67 22.12 7.06
C PHE A 469 -2.77 22.66 7.98
N VAL A 470 -3.41 23.77 7.61
CA VAL A 470 -4.48 24.38 8.44
C VAL A 470 -5.79 23.58 8.42
N SER A 471 -5.92 22.60 7.52
CA SER A 471 -7.04 21.66 7.48
C SER A 471 -6.89 20.47 8.43
N GLN A 472 -5.69 20.27 8.96
CA GLN A 472 -5.39 19.17 9.88
C GLN A 472 -5.88 19.51 11.30
N LEU A 473 -6.30 18.50 12.07
CA LEU A 473 -6.55 18.68 13.50
C LEU A 473 -5.23 18.98 14.24
N PRO A 474 -5.27 19.58 15.45
CA PRO A 474 -4.05 19.93 16.18
C PRO A 474 -3.06 18.77 16.37
N ILE A 475 -3.56 17.56 16.61
CA ILE A 475 -2.71 16.37 16.74
C ILE A 475 -2.05 15.96 15.40
N GLU A 476 -2.78 16.09 14.29
CA GLU A 476 -2.24 15.83 12.95
C GLU A 476 -1.19 16.89 12.56
N GLN A 477 -1.38 18.16 12.97
CA GLN A 477 -0.39 19.23 12.79
C GLN A 477 0.89 18.95 13.58
N LYS A 478 0.76 18.47 14.83
CA LYS A 478 1.89 18.02 15.66
C LYS A 478 2.68 16.94 14.93
N HIS A 479 2.02 15.88 14.45
CA HIS A 479 2.71 14.78 13.76
C HIS A 479 3.48 15.24 12.50
N ILE A 480 2.96 16.24 11.77
CA ILE A 480 3.67 16.87 10.66
C ILE A 480 4.96 17.55 11.16
N GLY A 481 4.87 18.32 12.24
CA GLY A 481 6.02 18.94 12.89
C GLY A 481 7.07 17.92 13.33
N ASP A 482 6.65 16.88 14.05
CA ASP A 482 7.54 15.81 14.54
C ASP A 482 8.21 15.06 13.38
N ALA A 483 7.48 14.81 12.29
CA ALA A 483 8.02 14.16 11.11
C ALA A 483 9.08 15.04 10.43
N LEU A 484 8.83 16.35 10.30
CA LEU A 484 9.80 17.30 9.76
C LEU A 484 11.06 17.39 10.63
N VAL A 485 10.91 17.48 11.95
CA VAL A 485 12.04 17.46 12.90
C VAL A 485 12.81 16.15 12.77
N PHE A 486 12.13 15.01 12.78
CA PHE A 486 12.75 13.70 12.63
C PHE A 486 13.55 13.59 11.33
N GLU A 487 12.94 13.91 10.19
CA GLU A 487 13.59 13.80 8.87
C GLU A 487 14.79 14.73 8.75
N LEU A 488 14.63 16.02 9.09
CA LEU A 488 15.70 17.02 9.00
C LEU A 488 16.80 16.80 10.04
N SER A 489 16.52 16.13 11.16
CA SER A 489 17.57 15.75 12.14
C SER A 489 18.58 14.76 11.56
N LYS A 490 18.21 14.03 10.49
CA LYS A 490 19.08 13.06 9.80
C LYS A 490 19.88 13.68 8.66
N VAL A 491 19.54 14.89 8.22
CA VAL A 491 20.27 15.63 7.19
C VAL A 491 21.56 16.17 7.80
N GLU A 492 22.74 15.84 7.31
CA GLU A 492 24.02 16.24 7.91
C GLU A 492 24.31 17.73 7.71
N ARG A 493 23.91 18.29 6.56
CA ARG A 493 24.14 19.70 6.20
C ARG A 493 23.14 20.66 6.83
N VAL A 494 23.61 21.47 7.78
CA VAL A 494 22.82 22.51 8.46
C VAL A 494 22.21 23.53 7.50
N ASP A 495 22.91 23.88 6.41
CA ASP A 495 22.40 24.85 5.44
C ASP A 495 21.22 24.32 4.62
N ILE A 496 21.10 23.00 4.44
CA ILE A 496 19.90 22.37 3.86
C ILE A 496 18.74 22.46 4.86
N ARG A 497 18.99 22.15 6.13
CA ARG A 497 17.96 22.25 7.19
C ARG A 497 17.41 23.67 7.28
N ALA A 498 18.28 24.68 7.32
CA ALA A 498 17.88 26.08 7.39
C ALA A 498 17.07 26.52 6.15
N ARG A 499 17.44 26.07 4.95
CA ARG A 499 16.66 26.31 3.73
C ARG A 499 15.30 25.62 3.78
N ALA A 500 15.20 24.40 4.28
CA ALA A 500 13.92 23.74 4.45
C ALA A 500 13.00 24.51 5.43
N VAL A 501 13.54 24.95 6.57
CA VAL A 501 12.77 25.75 7.55
C VAL A 501 12.32 27.10 6.98
N SER A 502 13.11 27.75 6.12
CA SER A 502 12.71 29.02 5.51
C SER A 502 11.48 28.90 4.59
N HIS A 503 11.27 27.74 3.96
CA HIS A 503 10.04 27.47 3.21
C HIS A 503 8.83 27.25 4.11
N LEU A 504 9.00 26.63 5.28
CA LEU A 504 7.91 26.44 6.24
C LEU A 504 7.29 27.77 6.67
N ARG A 505 8.07 28.85 6.74
CA ARG A 505 7.57 30.20 7.07
C ARG A 505 6.56 30.74 6.05
N LEU A 506 6.58 30.26 4.80
CA LEU A 506 5.61 30.61 3.77
C LEU A 506 4.33 29.77 3.84
N ILE A 507 4.34 28.70 4.64
CA ILE A 507 3.22 27.79 4.88
C ILE A 507 2.55 28.16 6.20
N ASP A 508 3.31 28.17 7.30
CA ASP A 508 2.86 28.55 8.63
C ASP A 508 4.04 28.92 9.56
N GLU A 509 3.98 30.09 10.20
CA GLU A 509 5.03 30.57 11.10
C GLU A 509 5.14 29.73 12.39
N GLY A 510 4.03 29.18 12.90
CA GLY A 510 4.04 28.32 14.08
C GLY A 510 4.75 27.01 13.80
N LEU A 511 4.42 26.36 12.68
CA LEU A 511 5.11 25.15 12.23
C LEU A 511 6.61 25.40 12.03
N ALA A 512 6.98 26.49 11.38
CA ALA A 512 8.39 26.83 11.15
C ALA A 512 9.16 27.02 12.47
N ALA A 513 8.55 27.70 13.45
CA ALA A 513 9.14 27.89 14.77
C ALA A 513 9.32 26.56 15.52
N THR A 514 8.30 25.69 15.51
CA THR A 514 8.38 24.35 16.12
C THR A 514 9.50 23.52 15.51
N VAL A 515 9.62 23.50 14.18
CA VAL A 515 10.67 22.73 13.50
C VAL A 515 12.06 23.34 13.75
N ALA A 516 12.19 24.67 13.77
CA ALA A 516 13.45 25.34 14.09
C ALA A 516 13.92 24.98 15.51
N ASP A 517 13.03 25.07 16.50
CA ASP A 517 13.30 24.75 17.90
C ASP A 517 13.70 23.27 18.07
N GLY A 518 12.94 22.35 17.48
CA GLY A 518 13.23 20.91 17.52
C GLY A 518 14.57 20.53 16.87
N LEU A 519 15.06 21.33 15.92
CA LEU A 519 16.38 21.16 15.30
C LEU A 519 17.49 21.94 16.01
N GLY A 520 17.16 22.76 17.01
CA GLY A 520 18.09 23.67 17.68
C GLY A 520 18.66 24.76 16.76
N LEU A 521 17.84 25.27 15.83
CA LEU A 521 18.19 26.32 14.88
C LEU A 521 17.52 27.65 15.27
N ASP A 522 18.24 28.76 15.04
CA ASP A 522 17.58 30.06 14.95
C ASP A 522 16.58 30.04 13.78
N LEU A 523 15.41 30.65 13.96
CA LEU A 523 14.40 30.74 12.90
C LEU A 523 14.97 31.56 11.72
N PRO A 524 15.21 30.96 10.54
CA PRO A 524 15.79 31.65 9.39
C PRO A 524 14.81 32.66 8.77
N GLU A 525 15.32 33.58 7.96
CA GLU A 525 14.49 34.43 7.11
C GLU A 525 13.62 33.61 6.15
N PRO A 526 12.40 34.05 5.79
CA PRO A 526 11.51 33.26 4.96
C PRO A 526 12.09 33.15 3.55
N ALA A 527 11.84 32.01 2.88
CA ALA A 527 12.21 31.84 1.48
C ALA A 527 11.49 32.88 0.59
N GLN A 528 12.02 33.13 -0.60
CA GLN A 528 11.36 34.02 -1.56
C GLN A 528 10.33 33.25 -2.39
N ALA A 529 9.05 33.58 -2.22
CA ALA A 529 7.96 33.00 -3.03
C ALA A 529 7.85 33.68 -4.40
N ALA A 530 7.56 32.90 -5.46
CA ALA A 530 7.31 33.43 -6.80
C ALA A 530 5.95 34.15 -6.92
N LYS A 531 4.96 33.68 -6.13
CA LYS A 531 3.67 34.34 -5.91
C LYS A 531 3.38 34.42 -4.40
N PRO A 532 2.61 35.42 -3.94
CA PRO A 532 2.16 35.46 -2.55
C PRO A 532 1.35 34.21 -2.18
N THR A 533 1.56 33.69 -0.97
CA THR A 533 0.72 32.63 -0.40
C THR A 533 -0.69 33.18 -0.16
N LEU A 534 -1.70 32.51 -0.71
CA LEU A 534 -3.11 32.83 -0.49
C LEU A 534 -3.62 32.09 0.75
N ASP A 535 -4.47 32.75 1.54
CA ASP A 535 -5.20 32.12 2.64
C ASP A 535 -6.45 31.40 2.10
N LEU A 536 -6.25 30.21 1.54
CA LEU A 536 -7.34 29.36 1.07
C LEU A 536 -8.12 28.77 2.27
N PRO A 537 -9.46 28.61 2.18
CA PRO A 537 -10.25 28.03 3.26
C PRO A 537 -9.80 26.60 3.63
N PRO A 538 -9.75 26.22 4.91
CA PRO A 538 -9.49 24.85 5.32
C PRO A 538 -10.60 23.91 4.83
N SER A 539 -10.24 22.65 4.56
CA SER A 539 -11.14 21.58 4.14
C SER A 539 -11.03 20.38 5.06
N SER A 540 -12.11 20.05 5.77
CA SER A 540 -12.13 18.87 6.65
C SER A 540 -11.94 17.56 5.91
N LYS A 541 -12.11 17.52 4.58
CA LYS A 541 -11.84 16.36 3.71
C LYS A 541 -10.36 15.99 3.65
N LEU A 542 -9.46 16.92 3.99
CA LEU A 542 -8.02 16.68 3.97
C LEU A 542 -7.50 16.01 5.25
N SER A 543 -8.23 16.09 6.37
CA SER A 543 -7.89 15.45 7.64
C SER A 543 -8.23 13.95 7.64
N ILE A 544 -7.34 13.12 8.17
CA ILE A 544 -7.62 11.68 8.38
C ILE A 544 -8.66 11.54 9.50
N LEU A 545 -8.45 12.23 10.61
CA LEU A 545 -9.30 12.07 11.81
C LEU A 545 -10.72 12.58 11.60
N SER A 546 -10.90 13.60 10.76
CA SER A 546 -12.23 14.08 10.37
C SER A 546 -12.98 13.12 9.43
N ASN A 547 -12.29 12.15 8.84
CA ASN A 547 -12.84 11.16 7.89
C ASN A 547 -12.49 9.71 8.30
N GLY A 548 -12.25 9.48 9.60
CA GLY A 548 -12.02 8.16 10.17
C GLY A 548 -13.29 7.30 10.17
N PRO A 549 -13.16 5.98 10.41
CA PRO A 549 -14.33 5.12 10.56
C PRO A 549 -15.10 5.44 11.84
N ALA A 550 -16.38 5.05 11.86
CA ALA A 550 -17.25 5.14 13.04
C ALA A 550 -17.44 3.78 13.74
N ASP A 551 -16.74 2.74 13.30
CA ASP A 551 -16.83 1.38 13.79
C ASP A 551 -15.45 0.75 13.99
N PHE A 552 -15.41 -0.45 14.58
CA PHE A 552 -14.18 -1.23 14.76
C PHE A 552 -14.11 -2.43 13.80
N LYS A 553 -14.91 -2.42 12.73
CA LYS A 553 -15.00 -3.53 11.79
C LYS A 553 -13.70 -3.69 11.00
N GLY A 554 -13.25 -4.94 10.85
CA GLY A 554 -12.03 -5.29 10.12
C GLY A 554 -10.72 -4.88 10.82
N ARG A 555 -10.80 -4.28 12.02
CA ARG A 555 -9.65 -3.96 12.88
C ARG A 555 -9.31 -5.16 13.75
N LYS A 556 -8.09 -5.22 14.26
CA LYS A 556 -7.59 -6.39 14.99
C LYS A 556 -7.29 -6.06 16.45
N MET A 557 -7.79 -6.87 17.38
CA MET A 557 -7.46 -6.80 18.79
C MET A 557 -6.45 -7.89 19.20
N GLY A 558 -5.38 -7.50 19.89
CA GLY A 558 -4.47 -8.44 20.53
C GLY A 558 -4.93 -8.76 21.95
N ILE A 559 -5.21 -10.02 22.25
CA ILE A 559 -5.70 -10.47 23.57
C ILE A 559 -4.57 -11.21 24.28
N LEU A 560 -3.93 -10.56 25.24
CA LEU A 560 -2.84 -11.13 26.04
C LEU A 560 -3.39 -11.99 27.17
N LEU A 561 -3.18 -13.30 27.06
CA LEU A 561 -3.62 -14.32 28.02
C LEU A 561 -2.43 -15.06 28.65
N THR A 562 -2.65 -15.58 29.85
CA THR A 562 -1.76 -16.54 30.54
C THR A 562 -2.53 -17.76 31.04
N ASP A 563 -1.84 -18.80 31.51
CA ASP A 563 -2.51 -19.89 32.23
C ASP A 563 -3.31 -19.34 33.42
N GLY A 564 -4.54 -19.81 33.59
CA GLY A 564 -5.51 -19.36 34.59
C GLY A 564 -6.26 -18.07 34.25
N SER A 565 -6.19 -17.58 33.00
CA SER A 565 -7.00 -16.43 32.57
C SER A 565 -8.49 -16.77 32.59
N ARG A 566 -9.35 -15.78 32.87
CA ARG A 566 -10.80 -15.99 33.05
C ARG A 566 -11.50 -16.33 31.73
N ALA A 567 -12.04 -17.55 31.64
CA ALA A 567 -12.70 -18.05 30.43
C ALA A 567 -13.95 -17.25 30.04
N GLU A 568 -14.76 -16.87 31.02
CA GLU A 568 -15.98 -16.10 30.78
C GLU A 568 -15.73 -14.71 30.19
N LEU A 569 -14.64 -14.04 30.61
CA LEU A 569 -14.27 -12.72 30.09
C LEU A 569 -13.74 -12.82 28.68
N PHE A 570 -12.87 -13.81 28.42
CA PHE A 570 -12.37 -14.08 27.08
C PHE A 570 -13.52 -14.36 26.11
N ALA A 571 -14.44 -15.26 26.47
CA ALA A 571 -15.61 -15.60 25.65
C ALA A 571 -16.56 -14.42 25.42
N ALA A 572 -16.77 -13.56 26.44
CA ALA A 572 -17.60 -12.37 26.28
C ALA A 572 -16.95 -11.34 25.34
N LEU A 573 -15.64 -11.15 25.44
CA LEU A 573 -14.89 -10.23 24.60
C LEU A 573 -14.83 -10.69 23.14
N THR A 574 -14.48 -11.95 22.88
CA THR A 574 -14.42 -12.47 21.50
C THR A 574 -15.79 -12.44 20.84
N LYS A 575 -16.86 -12.78 21.57
CA LYS A 575 -18.25 -12.65 21.08
C LYS A 575 -18.62 -11.20 20.73
N ALA A 576 -18.19 -10.23 21.55
CA ALA A 576 -18.45 -8.82 21.27
C ALA A 576 -17.68 -8.33 20.02
N LEU A 577 -16.43 -8.77 19.85
CA LEU A 577 -15.61 -8.46 18.67
C LEU A 577 -16.21 -9.08 17.39
N GLU A 578 -16.64 -10.35 17.45
CA GLU A 578 -17.30 -11.03 16.34
C GLU A 578 -18.60 -10.34 15.94
N ALA A 579 -19.39 -9.86 16.91
CA ALA A 579 -20.62 -9.10 16.64
C ALA A 579 -20.36 -7.74 15.98
N GLU A 580 -19.22 -7.11 16.25
CA GLU A 580 -18.76 -5.88 15.61
C GLU A 580 -18.13 -6.15 14.22
N GLY A 581 -17.80 -7.41 13.90
CA GLY A 581 -17.03 -7.78 12.72
C GLY A 581 -15.54 -7.41 12.84
N ALA A 582 -15.02 -7.33 14.06
CA ALA A 582 -13.61 -7.14 14.36
C ALA A 582 -12.86 -8.48 14.42
N LEU A 583 -11.56 -8.43 14.13
CA LEU A 583 -10.65 -9.56 14.22
C LEU A 583 -9.98 -9.60 15.59
N TRP A 584 -9.54 -10.77 16.02
CA TRP A 584 -8.76 -10.91 17.25
C TRP A 584 -7.71 -12.01 17.14
N GLU A 585 -6.63 -11.84 17.89
CA GLU A 585 -5.58 -12.84 18.06
C GLU A 585 -5.24 -12.99 19.53
N VAL A 586 -5.06 -14.22 19.98
CA VAL A 586 -4.52 -14.55 21.29
C VAL A 586 -3.01 -14.44 21.25
N VAL A 587 -2.50 -13.61 22.14
CA VAL A 587 -1.09 -13.44 22.44
C VAL A 587 -0.81 -14.12 23.78
N ALA A 588 0.23 -14.93 23.87
CA ALA A 588 0.54 -15.67 25.09
C ALA A 588 2.06 -15.79 25.35
N PRO A 589 2.49 -16.20 26.55
CA PRO A 589 3.90 -16.52 26.82
C PRO A 589 4.46 -17.67 25.98
N LYS A 590 3.59 -18.53 25.43
CA LYS A 590 3.94 -19.71 24.63
C LYS A 590 3.00 -19.87 23.44
N ILE A 591 3.53 -20.26 22.29
CA ILE A 591 2.73 -20.46 21.07
C ILE A 591 1.73 -21.63 21.19
N GLY A 592 2.05 -22.64 22.01
CA GLY A 592 1.14 -23.73 22.34
C GLY A 592 -0.14 -23.28 23.05
N GLY A 593 -0.23 -22.00 23.44
CA GLY A 593 -1.41 -21.40 24.04
C GLY A 593 -1.40 -21.41 25.57
N VAL A 594 -2.61 -21.30 26.12
CA VAL A 594 -2.87 -21.23 27.56
C VAL A 594 -4.00 -22.17 27.96
N THR A 595 -4.02 -22.57 29.23
CA THR A 595 -5.18 -23.22 29.87
C THR A 595 -5.91 -22.19 30.73
N LEU A 596 -7.17 -21.92 30.44
CA LEU A 596 -8.02 -20.98 31.18
C LEU A 596 -8.43 -21.55 32.55
N ASP A 597 -9.06 -20.72 33.39
CA ASP A 597 -9.48 -21.09 34.75
C ASP A 597 -10.56 -22.20 34.82
N ASP A 598 -11.34 -22.38 33.75
CA ASP A 598 -12.30 -23.48 33.58
C ASP A 598 -11.68 -24.78 33.00
N GLY A 599 -10.37 -24.76 32.72
CA GLY A 599 -9.64 -25.87 32.11
C GLY A 599 -9.65 -25.88 30.57
N THR A 600 -10.32 -24.93 29.92
CA THR A 600 -10.34 -24.78 28.46
C THR A 600 -8.94 -24.45 27.95
N LYS A 601 -8.49 -25.16 26.90
CA LYS A 601 -7.22 -24.85 26.22
C LYS A 601 -7.48 -23.93 25.04
N VAL A 602 -6.77 -22.81 24.99
CA VAL A 602 -6.84 -21.85 23.89
C VAL A 602 -5.46 -21.76 23.24
N ALA A 603 -5.37 -22.12 21.96
CA ALA A 603 -4.15 -21.95 21.19
C ALA A 603 -3.83 -20.46 21.02
N ALA A 604 -2.55 -20.10 21.11
CA ALA A 604 -2.12 -18.75 20.80
C ALA A 604 -1.83 -18.63 19.31
N GLN A 605 -2.18 -17.50 18.72
CA GLN A 605 -1.73 -17.14 17.38
C GLN A 605 -0.35 -16.50 17.43
N GLN A 606 0.01 -15.85 18.55
CA GLN A 606 1.30 -15.22 18.75
C GLN A 606 1.91 -15.52 20.12
N LYS A 607 3.23 -15.66 20.15
CA LYS A 607 4.01 -15.49 21.39
C LYS A 607 4.15 -13.99 21.65
N VAL A 608 4.18 -13.54 22.90
CA VAL A 608 4.23 -12.10 23.26
C VAL A 608 5.38 -11.32 22.60
N ASP A 609 6.53 -11.94 22.36
CA ASP A 609 7.67 -11.36 21.65
C ASP A 609 7.60 -11.50 20.12
N GLY A 610 6.71 -12.35 19.59
CA GLY A 610 6.40 -12.47 18.17
C GLY A 610 5.22 -11.61 17.71
N GLY A 611 4.32 -11.24 18.63
CA GLY A 611 3.16 -10.40 18.41
C GLY A 611 3.17 -9.14 19.29
N PRO A 612 4.08 -8.19 19.08
CA PRO A 612 4.09 -6.93 19.82
C PRO A 612 2.80 -6.15 19.58
N SER A 613 2.42 -5.28 20.52
CA SER A 613 1.13 -4.58 20.49
C SER A 613 0.94 -3.70 19.26
N VAL A 614 2.03 -3.27 18.61
CA VAL A 614 2.04 -2.47 17.39
C VAL A 614 1.32 -3.13 16.20
N LEU A 615 1.14 -4.46 16.22
CA LEU A 615 0.41 -5.19 15.16
C LEU A 615 -1.11 -5.13 15.31
N TYR A 616 -1.62 -4.58 16.42
CA TYR A 616 -3.04 -4.56 16.78
C TYR A 616 -3.57 -3.12 16.88
N ASP A 617 -4.86 -2.93 16.63
CA ASP A 617 -5.52 -1.64 16.73
C ASP A 617 -5.92 -1.30 18.18
N ALA A 618 -6.21 -2.33 18.98
CA ALA A 618 -6.46 -2.25 20.42
C ALA A 618 -5.93 -3.51 21.10
N VAL A 619 -5.78 -3.49 22.43
CA VAL A 619 -5.34 -4.67 23.19
C VAL A 619 -6.22 -4.95 24.39
N ALA A 620 -6.34 -6.23 24.73
CA ALA A 620 -6.94 -6.69 25.99
C ALA A 620 -5.90 -7.47 26.79
N VAL A 621 -5.59 -7.01 28.00
CA VAL A 621 -4.59 -7.60 28.90
C VAL A 621 -5.32 -8.34 30.01
N LEU A 622 -5.51 -9.64 29.83
CA LEU A 622 -6.33 -10.48 30.71
C LEU A 622 -5.53 -11.62 31.36
N PRO A 623 -4.36 -11.36 31.96
CA PRO A 623 -3.59 -12.42 32.63
C PRO A 623 -4.31 -12.90 33.89
N SER A 624 -3.91 -14.08 34.37
CA SER A 624 -4.11 -14.49 35.76
C SER A 624 -3.18 -13.73 36.70
N GLU A 625 -3.42 -13.78 38.01
CA GLU A 625 -2.54 -13.12 38.99
C GLU A 625 -1.09 -13.64 38.92
N ALA A 626 -0.93 -14.97 38.87
CA ALA A 626 0.38 -15.61 38.70
C ALA A 626 1.01 -15.26 37.34
N GLY A 627 0.19 -15.21 36.28
CA GLY A 627 0.62 -14.81 34.96
C GLY A 627 1.11 -13.36 34.90
N ALA A 628 0.40 -12.43 35.53
CA ALA A 628 0.79 -11.03 35.58
C ALA A 628 2.13 -10.84 36.30
N ALA A 629 2.35 -11.54 37.41
CA ALA A 629 3.63 -11.52 38.13
C ALA A 629 4.79 -12.10 37.32
N MET A 630 4.51 -13.08 36.45
CA MET A 630 5.48 -13.60 35.49
C MET A 630 5.79 -12.57 34.39
N LEU A 631 4.75 -12.04 33.75
CA LEU A 631 4.86 -11.07 32.65
C LEU A 631 5.56 -9.77 33.10
N ALA A 632 5.35 -9.32 34.34
CA ALA A 632 6.01 -8.12 34.88
C ALA A 632 7.55 -8.22 34.91
N LYS A 633 8.10 -9.44 34.88
CA LYS A 633 9.54 -9.69 34.79
C LYS A 633 10.04 -9.73 33.35
N ASP A 634 9.17 -10.02 32.39
CA ASP A 634 9.49 -10.16 30.98
C ASP A 634 9.54 -8.80 30.27
N ALA A 635 10.63 -8.51 29.56
CA ALA A 635 10.80 -7.23 28.87
C ALA A 635 9.76 -7.03 27.76
N THR A 636 9.52 -8.06 26.95
CA THR A 636 8.62 -7.95 25.79
C THR A 636 7.15 -7.80 26.19
N ALA A 637 6.74 -8.38 27.32
CA ALA A 637 5.42 -8.16 27.90
C ALA A 637 5.25 -6.73 28.47
N LYS A 638 6.32 -6.16 29.02
CA LYS A 638 6.34 -4.74 29.44
C LYS A 638 6.27 -3.81 28.23
N ASP A 639 7.05 -4.09 27.18
CA ASP A 639 6.99 -3.35 25.92
C ASP A 639 5.60 -3.44 25.29
N PHE A 640 4.95 -4.61 25.31
CA PHE A 640 3.60 -4.79 24.77
C PHE A 640 2.61 -3.78 25.36
N VAL A 641 2.59 -3.62 26.68
CA VAL A 641 1.64 -2.69 27.34
C VAL A 641 2.10 -1.24 27.27
N ALA A 642 3.41 -0.97 27.36
CA ALA A 642 3.96 0.37 27.24
C ALA A 642 3.74 0.94 25.84
N ASP A 643 3.94 0.14 24.79
CA ASP A 643 3.72 0.54 23.40
C ASP A 643 2.24 0.73 23.10
N ALA A 644 1.37 -0.14 23.62
CA ALA A 644 -0.07 0.05 23.47
C ALA A 644 -0.52 1.39 24.08
N PHE A 645 0.04 1.74 25.24
CA PHE A 645 -0.24 3.01 25.89
C PHE A 645 0.31 4.19 25.09
N ALA A 646 1.61 4.18 24.77
CA ALA A 646 2.31 5.24 24.06
C ALA A 646 1.73 5.49 22.65
N HIS A 647 1.21 4.47 21.99
CA HIS A 647 0.55 4.60 20.68
C HIS A 647 -0.94 4.90 20.79
N CYS A 648 -1.38 5.42 21.93
CA CYS A 648 -2.75 5.89 22.15
C CYS A 648 -3.83 4.82 21.93
N LYS A 649 -3.53 3.53 22.11
CA LYS A 649 -4.51 2.46 21.92
C LYS A 649 -5.46 2.36 23.10
N PHE A 650 -6.67 1.88 22.85
CA PHE A 650 -7.57 1.45 23.92
C PHE A 650 -7.07 0.12 24.53
N ILE A 651 -7.01 0.08 25.86
CA ILE A 651 -6.47 -1.04 26.63
C ILE A 651 -7.55 -1.57 27.56
N GLY A 652 -8.13 -2.71 27.20
CA GLY A 652 -9.03 -3.47 28.07
C GLY A 652 -8.20 -4.28 29.06
N HIS A 653 -8.55 -4.33 30.34
CA HIS A 653 -7.70 -5.04 31.30
C HIS A 653 -8.46 -5.72 32.44
N SER A 654 -7.89 -6.81 32.94
CA SER A 654 -8.32 -7.42 34.20
C SER A 654 -7.69 -6.69 35.39
N ALA A 655 -8.22 -6.92 36.61
CA ALA A 655 -7.60 -6.39 37.83
C ALA A 655 -6.21 -7.02 38.11
N ALA A 656 -5.91 -8.19 37.57
CA ALA A 656 -4.60 -8.82 37.73
C ALA A 656 -3.51 -8.12 36.91
N ALA A 657 -3.87 -7.44 35.81
CA ALA A 657 -2.92 -6.79 34.92
C ALA A 657 -2.18 -5.58 35.55
N MET A 658 -2.66 -5.04 36.67
CA MET A 658 -2.15 -3.79 37.25
C MET A 658 -0.67 -3.87 37.58
N GLY A 659 -0.21 -4.99 38.15
CA GLY A 659 1.21 -5.18 38.47
C GLY A 659 2.11 -5.22 37.23
N LEU A 660 1.60 -5.63 36.06
CA LEU A 660 2.33 -5.56 34.79
C LEU A 660 2.43 -4.12 34.30
N PHE A 661 1.34 -3.34 34.35
CA PHE A 661 1.35 -1.92 33.95
C PHE A 661 2.32 -1.11 34.79
N ASP A 662 2.28 -1.27 36.11
CA ASP A 662 3.20 -0.57 37.02
C ASP A 662 4.66 -0.95 36.74
N ALA A 663 4.94 -2.23 36.47
CA ALA A 663 6.28 -2.71 36.12
C ALA A 663 6.77 -2.23 34.74
N ALA A 664 5.85 -1.89 33.83
CA ALA A 664 6.14 -1.32 32.52
C ALA A 664 6.28 0.20 32.54
N GLY A 665 6.11 0.85 33.71
CA GLY A 665 6.15 2.31 33.83
C GLY A 665 4.87 3.01 33.37
N VAL A 666 3.78 2.28 33.15
CA VAL A 666 2.47 2.83 32.77
C VAL A 666 1.67 3.14 34.04
N THR A 667 2.01 4.25 34.68
CA THR A 667 1.45 4.66 35.98
C THR A 667 0.20 5.52 35.84
N GLU A 668 0.07 6.27 34.74
CA GLU A 668 -1.12 7.07 34.43
C GLU A 668 -2.15 6.22 33.68
N ARG A 669 -3.41 6.31 34.13
CA ARG A 669 -4.52 5.48 33.64
C ARG A 669 -5.68 6.39 33.27
N ASP A 670 -5.67 6.83 32.01
CA ASP A 670 -6.68 7.71 31.43
C ASP A 670 -7.95 6.96 31.02
N GLU A 671 -8.89 7.67 30.38
CA GLU A 671 -10.15 7.11 29.89
C GLU A 671 -9.99 5.95 28.89
N GLY A 672 -8.80 5.74 28.31
CA GLY A 672 -8.53 4.64 27.39
C GLY A 672 -8.14 3.33 28.08
N PHE A 673 -7.98 3.35 29.42
CA PHE A 673 -7.87 2.14 30.25
C PHE A 673 -9.24 1.68 30.72
N VAL A 674 -9.71 0.57 30.16
CA VAL A 674 -11.07 0.07 30.41
C VAL A 674 -11.02 -1.20 31.23
N SER A 675 -11.55 -1.15 32.44
CA SER A 675 -11.64 -2.32 33.31
C SER A 675 -12.66 -3.33 32.77
N LEU A 676 -12.20 -4.57 32.57
CA LEU A 676 -13.02 -5.72 32.21
C LEU A 676 -13.22 -6.61 33.44
N ALA A 677 -14.04 -6.15 34.38
CA ALA A 677 -14.29 -6.85 35.65
C ALA A 677 -15.37 -7.93 35.51
N LYS A 678 -16.37 -7.66 34.66
CA LYS A 678 -17.55 -8.49 34.39
C LYS A 678 -17.73 -8.67 32.89
N THR A 679 -18.42 -9.74 32.49
CA THR A 679 -18.67 -10.08 31.08
C THR A 679 -19.45 -8.99 30.33
N GLN A 680 -20.33 -8.26 31.02
CA GLN A 680 -21.10 -7.14 30.47
C GLN A 680 -20.24 -5.92 30.05
N ASP A 681 -19.00 -5.82 30.54
CA ASP A 681 -18.11 -4.69 30.24
C ASP A 681 -17.51 -4.80 28.82
N ALA A 682 -17.45 -6.01 28.26
CA ALA A 682 -16.85 -6.30 26.96
C ALA A 682 -17.46 -5.48 25.80
N GLY A 683 -18.79 -5.41 25.73
CA GLY A 683 -19.48 -4.65 24.66
C GLY A 683 -19.24 -3.14 24.75
N ALA A 684 -19.15 -2.61 25.97
CA ALA A 684 -18.83 -1.20 26.20
C ALA A 684 -17.38 -0.90 25.79
N PHE A 685 -16.43 -1.78 26.12
CA PHE A 685 -15.04 -1.65 25.69
C PHE A 685 -14.89 -1.65 24.16
N VAL A 686 -15.49 -2.64 23.47
CA VAL A 686 -15.47 -2.69 22.00
C VAL A 686 -16.08 -1.44 21.37
N SER A 687 -17.15 -0.90 21.97
CA SER A 687 -17.76 0.36 21.51
C SER A 687 -16.82 1.57 21.66
N GLN A 688 -16.00 1.61 22.70
CA GLN A 688 -14.99 2.66 22.87
C GLN A 688 -13.85 2.53 21.84
N CYS A 689 -13.46 1.30 21.47
CA CYS A 689 -12.45 1.06 20.45
C CYS A 689 -12.81 1.61 19.06
N ARG A 690 -14.07 1.97 18.80
CA ARG A 690 -14.51 2.63 17.55
C ARG A 690 -13.85 3.98 17.32
N ALA A 691 -13.39 4.65 18.39
CA ALA A 691 -12.59 5.87 18.26
C ALA A 691 -11.16 5.60 17.75
N LEU A 692 -10.74 4.33 17.68
CA LEU A 692 -9.43 3.80 17.28
C LEU A 692 -8.27 4.19 18.19
N ARG A 693 -8.14 5.47 18.54
CA ARG A 693 -7.08 6.02 19.37
C ARG A 693 -7.62 7.05 20.35
N LEU A 694 -6.96 7.17 21.49
CA LEU A 694 -7.19 8.22 22.47
C LEU A 694 -6.15 9.33 22.31
N TRP A 695 -6.38 10.25 21.38
CA TRP A 695 -5.41 11.30 21.04
C TRP A 695 -5.11 12.29 22.16
N SER A 696 -6.01 12.46 23.13
CA SER A 696 -5.76 13.28 24.33
C SER A 696 -4.56 12.79 25.12
N ARG A 697 -4.27 11.49 25.08
CA ARG A 697 -3.13 10.87 25.77
C ARG A 697 -1.79 11.36 25.24
N GLU A 698 -1.67 11.52 23.92
CA GLU A 698 -0.38 11.84 23.29
C GLU A 698 0.24 13.12 23.85
N LEU A 699 -0.61 14.12 24.11
CA LEU A 699 -0.21 15.41 24.68
C LEU A 699 0.39 15.31 26.09
N GLY A 700 0.13 14.22 26.82
CA GLY A 700 0.67 13.97 28.16
C GLY A 700 1.90 13.06 28.19
N VAL A 701 2.18 12.33 27.11
CA VAL A 701 3.24 11.29 27.06
C VAL A 701 4.38 11.60 26.10
N ASP A 702 4.20 12.57 25.20
CA ASP A 702 5.23 13.02 24.26
C ASP A 702 5.78 14.40 24.66
N LEU A 703 7.09 14.48 24.86
CA LEU A 703 7.78 15.71 25.26
C LEU A 703 7.73 16.78 24.16
N ASP A 704 7.64 16.37 22.90
CA ASP A 704 7.58 17.29 21.76
C ASP A 704 6.21 18.03 21.71
N ALA A 705 5.19 17.52 22.40
CA ALA A 705 3.85 18.11 22.48
C ALA A 705 3.80 19.46 23.22
N ALA A 706 4.77 19.77 24.09
CA ALA A 706 4.80 21.00 24.88
C ALA A 706 5.20 22.25 24.08
N SER A 707 5.63 22.09 22.83
CA SER A 707 6.17 23.15 21.96
C SER A 707 5.12 23.88 21.11
N LEU A 708 3.86 23.43 21.11
CA LEU A 708 2.80 24.10 20.36
C LEU A 708 2.45 25.46 21.01
N PRO A 709 2.44 26.57 20.26
CA PRO A 709 2.01 27.85 20.79
C PRO A 709 0.53 27.77 21.24
N PRO A 710 0.14 28.49 22.31
CA PRO A 710 -1.24 28.51 22.76
C PRO A 710 -2.17 28.98 21.63
N GLN A 711 -3.26 28.23 21.43
CA GLN A 711 -4.29 28.51 20.42
C GLN A 711 -4.73 29.99 20.49
N ARG A 712 -4.74 30.68 19.35
CA ARG A 712 -5.35 32.02 19.22
C ARG A 712 -6.83 31.93 18.87
#